data_AF-A0A0F5K1C8-F1
#
_entry.id   AF-A0A0F5K1C8-F1
#
_cell.length_a   1.000
_cell.length_b   1.000
_cell.length_c   1.000
_cell.angle_alpha   90.00
_cell.angle_beta   90.00
_cell.angle_gamma   90.00
#
_symmetry.space_group_name_H-M   'P 1'
#
loop_
_entity.id
_entity.type
_entity.pdbx_description
1 polymer ?
#
loop_
_entity_poly.entity_id
_entity_poly.type
_entity_poly.pdbx_seq_one_letter_code
_entity_poly.pdbx_strand_id
1 'polypeptide(L)'
;MLEEAKLLSSVAESLTMSIGRPEAALWKRPAPSKAYRLMTTLIPWAKPAPLAKIAASSIGGNGRHTAPTHQTSPNHFAGKAAIAESVATLRELVAQRRAALDEAVAHFERAQSAHDAARGVSMISDQTQNTATRRLHAAAAVRDASSALHAVISGPDLAGLEGLRYLAEQRDKADAFTHRRINELQAKAHALRSHAYDRRDAIDVELQVRKEEAHALTLVNHDLDAAEKIVLDARGRLHNLEKRFGKLPSGFVEMGSTSPKASALHADLLNQIAQARTVLQGAERARARALQGLDSVNTGIERVSQQLSELMQLRATAEAQREQAERSLAWLTEASSLLARQADTTAAPEAGGQEQSVNALHDLFVARQSDLPPAFGQRPDARLQSALAALPARLKASSSPSLLPTMMAMETVIHALADVTQSDAGRATRLLDALHQHPTTHWSALAQTEAETRRLHSASTAFPNPTAADVLAFSRAIAALPRGSDLLHALSRDSHQTATKEQIQALHVFWTAEAAGRTEPDTAVSAWLSQARQVALARCKGDENLEFDDVAYAAYNAVRSGYVSNAPGSLYARHDARMRKALTEWVIRATSADNRPNDAPRPAVWRRFVPTLNKTPFSKRLLNRGYEVSESMGLDSARMQVDRAIRRRMTRLTPLIEASRQHRGGEGTLDALFSQTLLDYLKRLDNRGRHLSKVTLSGRDAKKIIERLPSVVRTMHAARFQSFIKQVAPHGATAYETVSRLEERLRAHIPSARQPPALEAVDADLVTAIGLLKHQHLRNKEDIVTFFKPFILDMALRDKVRLGGGGTLGVGLPTLPYGPQTPIVSPLLSVETSRSDEAFTQLFMPVLGIEMMFGKTRTNAHEATIGMVAGAALGTYTSLQGTASLHGLKQHAKTDATLLRFFRKRHQDETMRANMLNALDSMVRWDVIAPERGRAYHGPLEAVFARNPDVSVSQMESVADTTAISAAVTARLPYVRFNDPDAQGLAQTFRVEPSLTGEGQRVRERRDERGGHVSVYAAVGDTAQQRANIGLTLTGAPVSYLPPSGRRHAHNTGTQRQALGLQLGVTRDIALAIEKHEISPFLIDGKQDGDLDRHYATPADMLREISANRTQWLMRCVETLEPDENGNTDTPDNRMRAGILLDAFEHEIKRLGKDNQYCLYNVNYSMRGAASGWIDGYRGLAQLARKRGDTQGERRALEAIDDILLNSGTWRPLMLIVRERAKDSTTLGWRNLLRWQRLANVDGQRTAAQFPPP
;
A
#
# COMPACT_ATOMS: atom_id res chain seq x y z
N MET A 1 -7.62 -35.05 30.64
CA MET A 1 -8.03 -34.85 32.05
C MET A 1 -7.12 -33.90 32.83
N LEU A 2 -5.98 -34.30 33.42
CA LEU A 2 -5.18 -33.36 34.24
C LEU A 2 -4.61 -32.19 33.43
N GLU A 3 -4.04 -32.47 32.26
CA GLU A 3 -3.55 -31.42 31.35
C GLU A 3 -4.69 -30.49 30.88
N GLU A 4 -5.84 -31.07 30.58
CA GLU A 4 -7.06 -30.37 30.15
C GLU A 4 -7.65 -29.49 31.26
N ALA A 5 -7.68 -29.96 32.50
CA ALA A 5 -8.10 -29.18 33.67
C ALA A 5 -7.14 -28.01 33.95
N LYS A 6 -5.83 -28.24 33.82
CA LYS A 6 -4.82 -27.17 33.95
C LYS A 6 -4.94 -26.13 32.83
N LEU A 7 -5.23 -26.56 31.60
CA LEU A 7 -5.52 -25.66 30.48
C LEU A 7 -6.79 -24.83 30.73
N LEU A 8 -7.88 -25.45 31.17
CA LEU A 8 -9.14 -24.76 31.52
C LEU A 8 -8.94 -23.71 32.62
N SER A 9 -8.17 -24.04 33.67
CA SER A 9 -7.84 -23.08 34.75
C SER A 9 -7.02 -21.89 34.24
N SER A 10 -6.04 -22.13 33.36
CA SER A 10 -5.26 -21.07 32.71
C SER A 10 -6.12 -20.15 31.84
N VAL A 11 -7.03 -20.71 31.03
CA VAL A 11 -7.95 -19.94 30.19
C VAL A 11 -8.87 -19.09 31.07
N ALA A 12 -9.39 -19.65 32.17
CA ALA A 12 -10.25 -18.93 33.13
C ALA A 12 -9.50 -17.77 33.82
N GLU A 13 -8.24 -17.97 34.21
CA GLU A 13 -7.39 -16.92 34.76
C GLU A 13 -7.22 -15.76 33.78
N SER A 14 -6.90 -16.10 32.54
CA SER A 14 -6.67 -15.15 31.48
C SER A 14 -7.93 -14.32 31.18
N LEU A 15 -9.09 -14.98 31.12
CA LEU A 15 -10.41 -14.34 30.98
C LEU A 15 -10.73 -13.40 32.14
N THR A 16 -10.52 -13.85 33.39
CA THR A 16 -10.77 -13.04 34.60
C THR A 16 -9.94 -11.76 34.60
N MET A 17 -8.73 -11.80 34.04
CA MET A 17 -7.83 -10.64 33.92
C MET A 17 -8.24 -9.65 32.81
N SER A 18 -8.93 -10.11 31.77
CA SER A 18 -9.40 -9.26 30.65
C SER A 18 -10.81 -8.71 30.86
N ILE A 19 -11.69 -9.45 31.53
CA ILE A 19 -13.08 -9.06 31.81
C ILE A 19 -13.11 -7.74 32.61
N GLY A 20 -13.76 -6.71 32.05
CA GLY A 20 -13.93 -5.39 32.67
C GLY A 20 -12.82 -4.37 32.43
N ARG A 21 -11.75 -4.69 31.69
CA ARG A 21 -10.76 -3.67 31.28
C ARG A 21 -11.31 -2.82 30.12
N PRO A 22 -11.13 -1.48 30.15
CA PRO A 22 -11.47 -0.63 29.01
C PRO A 22 -10.53 -0.93 27.84
N GLU A 23 -11.11 -1.09 26.65
CA GLU A 23 -10.35 -1.38 25.43
C GLU A 23 -9.41 -0.21 25.09
N ALA A 24 -8.18 -0.54 24.69
CA ALA A 24 -7.25 0.50 24.27
C ALA A 24 -7.72 1.08 22.94
N ALA A 25 -7.94 2.40 22.89
CA ALA A 25 -8.40 3.05 21.67
C ALA A 25 -7.41 2.79 20.50
N LEU A 26 -7.95 2.42 19.32
CA LEU A 26 -7.22 2.19 18.06
C LEU A 26 -6.24 3.31 17.67
N TRP A 27 -6.43 4.53 18.18
CA TRP A 27 -5.57 5.68 17.88
C TRP A 27 -4.53 5.99 18.95
N LYS A 28 -4.64 5.36 20.13
CA LYS A 28 -3.71 5.53 21.26
C LYS A 28 -2.89 4.26 21.46
N ARG A 29 -1.65 4.44 21.89
CA ARG A 29 -0.75 3.34 22.27
C ARG A 29 -0.87 3.06 23.76
N PRO A 30 -0.81 1.79 24.21
CA PRO A 30 -0.53 1.47 25.61
C PRO A 30 0.80 2.09 26.08
N ALA A 31 0.83 2.65 27.30
CA ALA A 31 1.97 3.45 27.77
C ALA A 31 3.32 2.68 27.67
N PRO A 32 4.37 3.22 27.01
CA PRO A 32 5.65 2.53 26.82
C PRO A 32 6.41 2.24 28.12
N SER A 33 7.44 1.39 28.03
CA SER A 33 8.40 1.19 29.12
C SER A 33 9.01 2.51 29.61
N LYS A 34 9.39 2.59 30.89
CA LYS A 34 9.99 3.81 31.48
C LYS A 34 11.26 4.23 30.74
N ALA A 35 12.11 3.26 30.34
CA ALA A 35 13.32 3.49 29.58
C ALA A 35 13.05 4.14 28.21
N TYR A 36 12.06 3.62 27.47
CA TYR A 36 11.65 4.19 26.19
C TYR A 36 11.06 5.59 26.34
N ARG A 37 10.26 5.82 27.40
CA ARG A 37 9.73 7.15 27.71
C ARG A 37 10.84 8.17 27.97
N LEU A 38 11.78 7.86 28.87
CA LEU A 38 12.94 8.72 29.17
C LEU A 38 13.76 9.06 27.91
N MET A 39 14.08 8.05 27.11
CA MET A 39 14.85 8.21 25.87
C MET A 39 14.14 9.08 24.83
N THR A 40 12.82 8.89 24.64
CA THR A 40 12.05 9.68 23.65
C THR A 40 11.69 11.09 24.12
N THR A 41 11.82 11.41 25.42
CA THR A 41 11.78 12.79 25.91
C THR A 41 13.02 13.58 25.51
N LEU A 42 14.20 12.95 25.50
CA LEU A 42 15.46 13.62 25.17
C LEU A 42 15.60 13.91 23.66
N ILE A 43 14.94 13.12 22.79
CA ILE A 43 14.96 13.28 21.34
C ILE A 43 13.51 13.25 20.78
N PRO A 44 12.73 14.33 20.92
CA PRO A 44 11.29 14.32 20.64
C PRO A 44 10.94 14.05 19.18
N TRP A 45 11.79 14.45 18.24
CA TRP A 45 11.58 14.25 16.80
C TRP A 45 11.72 12.79 16.37
N ALA A 46 12.31 11.93 17.23
CA ALA A 46 12.47 10.50 17.03
C ALA A 46 11.23 9.69 17.45
N LYS A 47 10.08 10.32 17.72
CA LYS A 47 8.78 9.64 17.83
C LYS A 47 8.11 9.57 16.45
N PRO A 48 7.45 8.46 16.09
CA PRO A 48 6.65 8.40 14.88
C PRO A 48 5.44 9.35 15.01
N ALA A 49 4.90 9.82 13.88
CA ALA A 49 3.67 10.60 13.90
C ALA A 49 2.51 9.77 14.50
N PRO A 50 1.54 10.42 15.19
CA PRO A 50 0.34 9.73 15.65
C PRO A 50 -0.39 9.05 14.49
N LEU A 51 -0.88 7.84 14.70
CA LEU A 51 -1.51 7.03 13.67
C LEU A 51 -2.70 7.73 13.00
N ALA A 52 -3.51 8.46 13.77
CA ALA A 52 -4.63 9.27 13.23
C ALA A 52 -4.16 10.36 12.26
N LYS A 53 -2.98 10.96 12.50
CA LYS A 53 -2.40 11.96 11.58
C LYS A 53 -1.93 11.31 10.28
N ILE A 54 -1.41 10.09 10.36
CA ILE A 54 -0.99 9.32 9.18
C ILE A 54 -2.22 8.94 8.35
N ALA A 55 -3.28 8.45 8.99
CA ALA A 55 -4.56 8.10 8.35
C ALA A 55 -5.23 9.29 7.64
N ALA A 56 -5.25 10.47 8.26
CA ALA A 56 -5.79 11.69 7.64
C ALA A 56 -4.97 12.23 6.46
N SER A 57 -3.72 11.77 6.30
CA SER A 57 -2.79 12.28 5.27
C SER A 57 -2.68 11.39 4.03
N SER A 58 -3.31 10.21 4.03
CA SER A 58 -3.08 9.18 3.01
C SER A 58 -3.97 9.30 1.77
N ILE A 59 -5.17 9.91 1.82
CA ILE A 59 -6.10 9.91 0.66
C ILE A 59 -6.40 11.33 0.14
N GLY A 60 -6.60 12.31 1.03
CA GLY A 60 -6.68 13.73 0.67
C GLY A 60 -5.29 14.39 0.59
N GLY A 61 -4.78 14.68 -0.60
CA GLY A 61 -3.43 15.24 -0.83
C GLY A 61 -3.10 16.62 -0.22
N ASN A 62 -3.82 17.11 0.78
CA ASN A 62 -3.58 18.40 1.44
C ASN A 62 -3.27 18.25 2.93
N GLY A 63 -1.99 18.41 3.29
CA GLY A 63 -1.46 18.31 4.65
C GLY A 63 -1.83 19.46 5.61
N ARG A 64 -3.10 19.86 5.69
CA ARG A 64 -3.56 20.96 6.58
C ARG A 64 -4.67 20.60 7.57
N HIS A 65 -5.04 19.34 7.72
CA HIS A 65 -6.05 18.97 8.71
C HIS A 65 -5.38 18.51 10.00
N THR A 66 -5.37 19.40 11.00
CA THR A 66 -5.22 18.98 12.39
C THR A 66 -6.43 18.15 12.74
N ALA A 67 -6.22 16.89 13.12
CA ALA A 67 -7.29 16.04 13.63
C ALA A 67 -8.09 16.85 14.68
N PRO A 68 -9.43 17.00 14.51
CA PRO A 68 -10.22 17.66 15.54
C PRO A 68 -9.96 16.92 16.84
N THR A 69 -9.65 17.68 17.89
CA THR A 69 -9.51 17.15 19.25
C THR A 69 -10.69 16.23 19.50
N HIS A 70 -10.42 14.95 19.75
CA HIS A 70 -11.43 14.00 20.22
C HIS A 70 -11.94 14.52 21.57
N GLN A 71 -12.89 15.46 21.53
CA GLN A 71 -13.82 15.67 22.63
C GLN A 71 -14.62 14.37 22.68
N THR A 72 -14.21 13.53 23.62
CA THR A 72 -15.03 12.46 24.15
C THR A 72 -16.17 13.18 24.85
N SER A 73 -17.26 13.46 24.13
CA SER A 73 -18.49 13.88 24.79
C SER A 73 -18.88 12.74 25.73
N PRO A 74 -18.94 12.98 27.05
CA PRO A 74 -19.34 11.96 28.00
C PRO A 74 -20.87 11.86 27.96
N ASN A 75 -21.42 11.27 26.91
CA ASN A 75 -22.81 10.84 26.95
C ASN A 75 -22.83 9.52 27.74
N HIS A 76 -23.22 9.64 29.01
CA HIS A 76 -23.49 8.52 29.89
C HIS A 76 -24.78 7.82 29.44
N PHE A 77 -24.64 6.68 28.77
CA PHE A 77 -25.77 5.77 28.51
C PHE A 77 -25.96 4.82 29.71
N ALA A 78 -27.22 4.68 30.15
CA ALA A 78 -27.63 3.87 31.30
C ALA A 78 -27.26 2.37 31.19
N GLY A 79 -27.05 1.85 29.97
CA GLY A 79 -26.62 0.47 29.73
C GLY A 79 -25.20 0.12 30.23
N LYS A 80 -24.31 1.11 30.42
CA LYS A 80 -22.94 0.86 30.92
C LYS A 80 -22.92 0.37 32.36
N ALA A 81 -23.86 0.82 33.20
CA ALA A 81 -23.95 0.39 34.60
C ALA A 81 -24.41 -1.08 34.69
N ALA A 82 -25.46 -1.44 33.94
CA ALA A 82 -25.96 -2.81 33.88
C ALA A 82 -24.94 -3.78 33.26
N ILE A 83 -24.25 -3.39 32.18
CA ILE A 83 -23.17 -4.20 31.59
C ILE A 83 -22.01 -4.34 32.58
N ALA A 84 -21.63 -3.28 33.31
CA ALA A 84 -20.56 -3.35 34.31
C ALA A 84 -20.91 -4.26 35.50
N GLU A 85 -22.16 -4.27 35.94
CA GLU A 85 -22.67 -5.13 37.01
C GLU A 85 -22.72 -6.61 36.59
N SER A 86 -23.22 -6.90 35.38
CA SER A 86 -23.20 -8.24 34.80
C SER A 86 -21.77 -8.75 34.53
N VAL A 87 -20.84 -7.85 34.16
CA VAL A 87 -19.41 -8.16 34.00
C VAL A 87 -18.77 -8.50 35.36
N ALA A 88 -19.13 -7.80 36.44
CA ALA A 88 -18.60 -8.06 37.78
C ALA A 88 -19.08 -9.42 38.32
N THR A 89 -20.38 -9.72 38.20
CA THR A 89 -20.97 -11.00 38.63
C THR A 89 -20.41 -12.18 37.85
N LEU A 90 -20.26 -12.05 36.53
CA LEU A 90 -19.67 -13.10 35.71
C LEU A 90 -18.19 -13.35 36.06
N ARG A 91 -17.42 -12.27 36.31
CA ARG A 91 -16.02 -12.38 36.74
C ARG A 91 -15.89 -13.14 38.06
N GLU A 92 -16.78 -12.86 39.01
CA GLU A 92 -16.83 -13.56 40.29
C GLU A 92 -17.19 -15.05 40.10
N LEU A 93 -18.19 -15.35 39.26
CA LEU A 93 -18.59 -16.71 38.95
C LEU A 93 -17.45 -17.53 38.30
N VAL A 94 -16.73 -16.95 37.33
CA VAL A 94 -15.57 -17.60 36.69
C VAL A 94 -14.46 -17.86 37.70
N ALA A 95 -14.17 -16.89 38.58
CA ALA A 95 -13.17 -17.03 39.63
C ALA A 95 -13.52 -18.15 40.64
N GLN A 96 -14.80 -18.23 41.05
CA GLN A 96 -15.29 -19.28 41.93
C GLN A 96 -15.18 -20.67 41.30
N ARG A 97 -15.60 -20.83 40.03
CA ARG A 97 -15.53 -22.11 39.31
C ARG A 97 -14.09 -22.55 39.05
N ARG A 98 -13.18 -21.61 38.78
CA ARG A 98 -11.74 -21.88 38.68
C ARG A 98 -11.18 -22.41 40.00
N ALA A 99 -11.47 -21.75 41.12
CA ALA A 99 -11.00 -22.18 42.43
C ALA A 99 -11.44 -23.61 42.77
N ALA A 100 -12.70 -23.97 42.44
CA ALA A 100 -13.21 -25.33 42.61
C ALA A 100 -12.47 -26.37 41.74
N LEU A 101 -12.09 -26.00 40.50
CA LEU A 101 -11.29 -26.87 39.64
C LEU A 101 -9.86 -27.06 40.16
N ASP A 102 -9.21 -25.98 40.59
CA ASP A 102 -7.85 -26.03 41.16
C ASP A 102 -7.81 -26.90 42.43
N GLU A 103 -8.84 -26.81 43.27
CA GLU A 103 -8.99 -27.65 44.46
C GLU A 103 -9.21 -29.14 44.09
N ALA A 104 -10.07 -29.43 43.11
CA ALA A 104 -10.30 -30.79 42.63
C ALA A 104 -9.03 -31.42 42.03
N VAL A 105 -8.25 -30.65 41.26
CA VAL A 105 -6.95 -31.08 40.70
C VAL A 105 -5.96 -31.39 41.81
N ALA A 106 -5.81 -30.50 42.80
CA ALA A 106 -4.94 -30.72 43.94
C ALA A 106 -5.36 -31.93 44.80
N HIS A 107 -6.67 -32.20 44.89
CA HIS A 107 -7.19 -33.40 45.55
C HIS A 107 -6.89 -34.68 44.76
N PHE A 108 -7.01 -34.64 43.43
CA PHE A 108 -6.65 -35.76 42.56
C PHE A 108 -5.15 -36.09 42.59
N GLU A 109 -4.27 -35.08 42.52
CA GLU A 109 -2.81 -35.30 42.60
C GLU A 109 -2.38 -35.92 43.94
N ARG A 110 -3.03 -35.52 45.05
CA ARG A 110 -2.84 -36.14 46.37
C ARG A 110 -3.35 -37.59 46.41
N ALA A 111 -4.53 -37.85 45.86
CA ALA A 111 -5.11 -39.20 45.80
C ALA A 111 -4.30 -40.14 44.88
N GLN A 112 -3.74 -39.62 43.79
CA GLN A 112 -2.84 -40.35 42.89
C GLN A 112 -1.54 -40.70 43.60
N SER A 113 -0.89 -39.73 44.25
CA SER A 113 0.34 -39.97 45.01
C SER A 113 0.14 -41.00 46.14
N ALA A 114 -1.00 -40.96 46.84
CA ALA A 114 -1.36 -41.93 47.87
C ALA A 114 -1.62 -43.33 47.31
N HIS A 115 -2.23 -43.43 46.12
CA HIS A 115 -2.45 -44.71 45.43
C HIS A 115 -1.14 -45.31 44.91
N ASP A 116 -0.26 -44.50 44.32
CA ASP A 116 1.05 -44.95 43.83
C ASP A 116 1.94 -45.43 44.98
N ALA A 117 1.89 -44.74 46.13
CA ALA A 117 2.55 -45.18 47.36
C ALA A 117 1.99 -46.50 47.91
N ALA A 118 0.67 -46.67 47.96
CA ALA A 118 0.02 -47.92 48.41
C ALA A 118 0.30 -49.10 47.46
N ARG A 119 0.33 -48.85 46.15
CA ARG A 119 0.64 -49.84 45.12
C ARG A 119 2.10 -50.29 45.17
N GLY A 120 3.03 -49.39 45.54
CA GLY A 120 4.44 -49.71 45.76
C GLY A 120 4.69 -50.65 46.96
N VAL A 121 3.75 -50.70 47.91
CA VAL A 121 3.82 -51.58 49.10
C VAL A 121 3.18 -52.95 48.85
N SER A 122 2.00 -53.01 48.21
CA SER A 122 1.35 -54.27 47.80
C SER A 122 0.30 -54.06 46.71
N MET A 123 0.28 -54.93 45.70
CA MET A 123 -0.66 -54.83 44.57
C MET A 123 -2.08 -55.33 44.88
N ILE A 124 -2.27 -56.14 45.94
CA ILE A 124 -3.55 -56.78 46.30
C ILE A 124 -3.83 -56.58 47.78
N SER A 125 -3.94 -55.32 48.22
CA SER A 125 -4.32 -54.97 49.60
C SER A 125 -5.58 -54.11 49.63
N ASP A 126 -6.35 -54.21 50.70
CA ASP A 126 -7.54 -53.37 50.93
C ASP A 126 -7.19 -51.87 50.93
N GLN A 127 -5.97 -51.50 51.35
CA GLN A 127 -5.46 -50.13 51.26
C GLN A 127 -5.24 -49.68 49.80
N THR A 128 -4.75 -50.57 48.93
CA THR A 128 -4.57 -50.29 47.50
C THR A 128 -5.91 -50.16 46.78
N GLN A 129 -6.91 -50.97 47.15
CA GLN A 129 -8.29 -50.83 46.65
C GLN A 129 -8.97 -49.54 47.15
N ASN A 130 -8.83 -49.20 48.44
CA ASN A 130 -9.39 -47.97 49.02
C ASN A 130 -8.76 -46.69 48.46
N THR A 131 -7.45 -46.69 48.18
CA THR A 131 -6.80 -45.57 47.50
C THR A 131 -7.17 -45.50 46.01
N ALA A 132 -7.42 -46.65 45.36
CA ALA A 132 -7.91 -46.69 43.98
C ALA A 132 -9.32 -46.11 43.84
N THR A 133 -10.26 -46.42 44.75
CA THR A 133 -11.61 -45.83 44.76
C THR A 133 -11.56 -44.34 45.07
N ARG A 134 -10.73 -43.89 46.02
CA ARG A 134 -10.50 -42.45 46.27
C ARG A 134 -9.96 -41.73 45.03
N ARG A 135 -9.03 -42.34 44.30
CA ARG A 135 -8.51 -41.80 43.03
C ARG A 135 -9.60 -41.70 41.96
N LEU A 136 -10.49 -42.69 41.86
CA LEU A 136 -11.63 -42.66 40.93
C LEU A 136 -12.65 -41.57 41.28
N HIS A 137 -12.98 -41.40 42.57
CA HIS A 137 -13.84 -40.31 43.03
C HIS A 137 -13.21 -38.94 42.79
N ALA A 138 -11.91 -38.78 43.06
CA ALA A 138 -11.20 -37.54 42.76
C ALA A 138 -11.15 -37.25 41.24
N ALA A 139 -11.04 -38.30 40.40
CA ALA A 139 -11.10 -38.16 38.94
C ALA A 139 -12.49 -37.70 38.46
N ALA A 140 -13.57 -38.21 39.06
CA ALA A 140 -14.92 -37.76 38.78
C ALA A 140 -15.13 -36.30 39.18
N ALA A 141 -14.66 -35.90 40.37
CA ALA A 141 -14.72 -34.51 40.83
C ALA A 141 -13.97 -33.53 39.90
N VAL A 142 -12.80 -33.93 39.37
CA VAL A 142 -12.08 -33.14 38.35
C VAL A 142 -12.89 -32.99 37.07
N ARG A 143 -13.57 -34.05 36.60
CA ARG A 143 -14.44 -33.98 35.41
C ARG A 143 -15.65 -33.08 35.63
N ASP A 144 -16.30 -33.19 36.78
CA ASP A 144 -17.47 -32.37 37.11
C ASP A 144 -17.10 -30.89 37.24
N ALA A 145 -16.00 -30.58 37.94
CA ALA A 145 -15.47 -29.22 38.05
C ALA A 145 -15.02 -28.66 36.69
N SER A 146 -14.40 -29.50 35.85
CA SER A 146 -14.00 -29.10 34.48
C SER A 146 -15.22 -28.79 33.62
N SER A 147 -16.26 -29.63 33.69
CA SER A 147 -17.52 -29.42 32.96
C SER A 147 -18.25 -28.16 33.42
N ALA A 148 -18.30 -27.91 34.74
CA ALA A 148 -18.93 -26.71 35.30
C ALA A 148 -18.18 -25.42 34.91
N LEU A 149 -16.85 -25.42 34.93
CA LEU A 149 -16.05 -24.27 34.49
C LEU A 149 -16.17 -24.07 32.98
N HIS A 150 -16.13 -25.16 32.20
CA HIS A 150 -16.33 -25.12 30.75
C HIS A 150 -17.68 -24.49 30.42
N ALA A 151 -18.77 -24.92 31.04
CA ALA A 151 -20.11 -24.39 30.81
C ALA A 151 -20.24 -22.88 31.08
N VAL A 152 -19.49 -22.33 32.06
CA VAL A 152 -19.47 -20.89 32.34
C VAL A 152 -18.62 -20.13 31.32
N ILE A 153 -17.44 -20.65 30.96
CA ILE A 153 -16.56 -20.04 29.94
C ILE A 153 -17.22 -20.08 28.56
N SER A 154 -17.97 -21.13 28.27
CA SER A 154 -18.63 -21.33 26.99
C SER A 154 -20.10 -20.89 26.96
N GLY A 155 -20.61 -20.38 28.08
CA GLY A 155 -22.01 -20.04 28.26
C GLY A 155 -22.45 -18.83 27.43
N PRO A 156 -23.76 -18.74 27.11
CA PRO A 156 -24.32 -17.64 26.33
C PRO A 156 -24.17 -16.27 27.02
N ASP A 157 -24.01 -16.23 28.35
CA ASP A 157 -23.93 -14.99 29.12
C ASP A 157 -22.59 -14.25 28.93
N LEU A 158 -21.45 -14.95 28.88
CA LEU A 158 -20.13 -14.35 28.59
C LEU A 158 -20.10 -13.79 27.16
N ALA A 159 -20.60 -14.56 26.20
CA ALA A 159 -20.65 -14.15 24.79
C ALA A 159 -21.70 -13.07 24.52
N GLY A 160 -22.83 -13.11 25.23
CA GLY A 160 -23.84 -12.08 25.24
C GLY A 160 -23.28 -10.78 25.79
N LEU A 161 -22.54 -10.80 26.91
CA LEU A 161 -21.96 -9.59 27.51
C LEU A 161 -20.78 -9.02 26.71
N GLU A 162 -19.91 -9.86 26.17
CA GLU A 162 -18.79 -9.41 25.32
C GLU A 162 -19.28 -8.91 23.95
N GLY A 163 -20.27 -9.60 23.36
CA GLY A 163 -20.98 -9.17 22.17
C GLY A 163 -21.73 -7.86 22.41
N LEU A 164 -22.48 -7.73 23.50
CA LEU A 164 -23.20 -6.50 23.88
C LEU A 164 -22.25 -5.35 24.21
N ARG A 165 -21.09 -5.59 24.82
CA ARG A 165 -20.09 -4.55 25.10
C ARG A 165 -19.40 -4.07 23.82
N TYR A 166 -18.98 -4.99 22.95
CA TYR A 166 -18.42 -4.67 21.65
C TYR A 166 -19.45 -3.95 20.77
N LEU A 167 -20.70 -4.41 20.73
CA LEU A 167 -21.81 -3.75 20.04
C LEU A 167 -22.16 -2.41 20.68
N ALA A 168 -22.12 -2.26 22.01
CA ALA A 168 -22.32 -0.98 22.70
C ALA A 168 -21.20 0.02 22.43
N GLU A 169 -19.96 -0.45 22.28
CA GLU A 169 -18.82 0.41 21.95
C GLU A 169 -18.75 0.75 20.45
N GLN A 170 -19.24 -0.14 19.58
CA GLN A 170 -19.56 0.16 18.18
C GLN A 170 -20.72 1.17 18.08
N ARG A 171 -21.78 0.99 18.89
CA ARG A 171 -22.97 1.85 19.04
C ARG A 171 -22.57 3.26 19.44
N ASP A 172 -21.82 3.43 20.53
CA ASP A 172 -21.35 4.74 21.01
C ASP A 172 -20.55 5.50 19.94
N LYS A 173 -19.74 4.80 19.12
CA LYS A 173 -18.84 5.41 18.15
C LYS A 173 -19.53 5.68 16.80
N ALA A 174 -20.41 4.81 16.35
CA ALA A 174 -21.24 5.00 15.16
C ALA A 174 -22.31 6.08 15.41
N ASP A 175 -22.95 6.10 16.58
CA ASP A 175 -23.94 7.10 16.96
C ASP A 175 -23.27 8.47 17.15
N ALA A 176 -22.11 8.55 17.81
CA ALA A 176 -21.36 9.80 17.93
C ALA A 176 -20.91 10.35 16.57
N PHE A 177 -20.53 9.49 15.63
CA PHE A 177 -20.20 9.89 14.26
C PHE A 177 -21.43 10.42 13.52
N THR A 178 -22.53 9.66 13.54
CA THR A 178 -23.78 9.99 12.85
C THR A 178 -24.40 11.28 13.40
N HIS A 179 -24.46 11.43 14.73
CA HIS A 179 -24.91 12.66 15.37
C HIS A 179 -24.01 13.85 15.05
N ARG A 180 -22.68 13.69 15.12
CA ARG A 180 -21.76 14.77 14.76
C ARG A 180 -21.94 15.19 13.31
N ARG A 181 -22.09 14.22 12.41
CA ARG A 181 -22.28 14.48 10.98
C ARG A 181 -23.62 15.15 10.69
N ILE A 182 -24.71 14.70 11.31
CA ILE A 182 -26.03 15.33 11.17
C ILE A 182 -25.99 16.76 11.71
N ASN A 183 -25.38 17.00 12.87
CA ASN A 183 -25.25 18.34 13.44
C ASN A 183 -24.39 19.27 12.55
N GLU A 184 -23.29 18.77 12.01
CA GLU A 184 -22.47 19.51 11.04
C GLU A 184 -23.25 19.82 9.76
N LEU A 185 -24.03 18.87 9.24
CA LEU A 185 -24.88 19.06 8.07
C LEU A 185 -26.00 20.05 8.35
N GLN A 186 -26.59 20.04 9.56
CA GLN A 186 -27.58 21.03 10.00
C GLN A 186 -26.95 22.41 10.05
N ALA A 187 -25.79 22.57 10.68
CA ALA A 187 -25.07 23.84 10.74
C ALA A 187 -24.73 24.37 9.34
N LYS A 188 -24.27 23.49 8.43
CA LYS A 188 -23.99 23.84 7.02
C LYS A 188 -25.26 24.20 6.26
N ALA A 189 -26.35 23.47 6.45
CA ALA A 189 -27.63 23.78 5.82
C ALA A 189 -28.23 25.11 6.33
N HIS A 190 -28.06 25.41 7.62
CA HIS A 190 -28.39 26.72 8.19
C HIS A 190 -27.54 27.84 7.58
N ALA A 191 -26.23 27.63 7.43
CA ALA A 191 -25.34 28.61 6.80
C ALA A 191 -25.69 28.85 5.32
N LEU A 192 -25.98 27.78 4.56
CA LEU A 192 -26.45 27.88 3.17
C LEU A 192 -27.78 28.62 3.09
N ARG A 193 -28.71 28.35 4.02
CA ARG A 193 -29.99 29.07 4.10
C ARG A 193 -29.74 30.56 4.33
N SER A 194 -28.92 30.92 5.31
CA SER A 194 -28.57 32.31 5.61
C SER A 194 -27.97 33.01 4.40
N HIS A 195 -26.97 32.39 3.76
CA HIS A 195 -26.32 32.96 2.58
C HIS A 195 -27.29 33.13 1.40
N ALA A 196 -28.24 32.19 1.22
CA ALA A 196 -29.27 32.33 0.19
C ALA A 196 -30.24 33.48 0.49
N TYR A 197 -30.59 33.72 1.76
CA TYR A 197 -31.34 34.90 2.17
C TYR A 197 -30.57 36.19 1.90
N ASP A 198 -29.33 36.30 2.39
CA ASP A 198 -28.50 37.49 2.22
C ASP A 198 -28.31 37.84 0.74
N ARG A 199 -28.09 36.83 -0.10
CA ARG A 199 -27.93 36.99 -1.55
C ARG A 199 -29.23 37.39 -2.23
N ARG A 200 -30.37 36.84 -1.83
CA ARG A 200 -31.68 37.23 -2.35
C ARG A 200 -31.96 38.70 -2.00
N ASP A 201 -31.73 39.10 -0.77
CA ASP A 201 -31.97 40.46 -0.29
C ASP A 201 -31.08 41.47 -1.03
N ALA A 202 -29.80 41.14 -1.22
CA ALA A 202 -28.89 41.96 -2.03
C ALA A 202 -29.37 42.10 -3.49
N ILE A 203 -29.85 41.02 -4.09
CA ILE A 203 -30.40 41.05 -5.46
C ILE A 203 -31.71 41.87 -5.49
N ASP A 204 -32.60 41.72 -4.52
CA ASP A 204 -33.87 42.47 -4.42
C ASP A 204 -33.61 43.99 -4.33
N VAL A 205 -32.58 44.40 -3.59
CA VAL A 205 -32.13 45.81 -3.50
C VAL A 205 -31.61 46.31 -4.86
N GLU A 206 -30.72 45.56 -5.51
CA GLU A 206 -30.20 45.94 -6.84
C GLU A 206 -31.33 46.01 -7.88
N LEU A 207 -32.30 45.09 -7.82
CA LEU A 207 -33.47 45.06 -8.70
C LEU A 207 -34.35 46.31 -8.51
N GLN A 208 -34.50 46.80 -7.27
CA GLN A 208 -35.19 48.06 -7.00
C GLN A 208 -34.46 49.25 -7.63
N VAL A 209 -33.14 49.36 -7.42
CA VAL A 209 -32.33 50.44 -8.00
C VAL A 209 -32.44 50.45 -9.53
N ARG A 210 -32.36 49.29 -10.18
CA ARG A 210 -32.46 49.19 -11.65
C ARG A 210 -33.86 49.46 -12.19
N LYS A 211 -34.92 49.13 -11.43
CA LYS A 211 -36.29 49.51 -11.78
C LYS A 211 -36.50 51.02 -11.71
N GLU A 212 -35.94 51.68 -10.71
CA GLU A 212 -35.98 53.14 -10.59
C GLU A 212 -35.20 53.82 -11.73
N GLU A 213 -34.03 53.28 -12.09
CA GLU A 213 -33.24 53.73 -13.25
C GLU A 213 -34.01 53.56 -14.57
N ALA A 214 -34.70 52.43 -14.77
CA ALA A 214 -35.58 52.21 -15.92
C ALA A 214 -36.76 53.22 -15.95
N HIS A 215 -37.39 53.48 -14.81
CA HIS A 215 -38.47 54.47 -14.71
C HIS A 215 -38.00 55.89 -15.07
N ALA A 216 -36.81 56.30 -14.60
CA ALA A 216 -36.23 57.59 -14.93
C ALA A 216 -35.96 57.74 -16.44
N LEU A 217 -35.44 56.69 -17.09
CA LEU A 217 -35.21 56.69 -18.54
C LEU A 217 -36.52 56.75 -19.35
N THR A 218 -37.60 56.17 -18.83
CA THR A 218 -38.93 56.19 -19.48
C THR A 218 -39.58 57.58 -19.43
N LEU A 219 -39.30 58.36 -18.38
CA LEU A 219 -39.80 59.73 -18.20
C LEU A 219 -39.28 60.70 -19.26
N VAL A 220 -38.03 60.53 -19.71
CA VAL A 220 -37.41 61.35 -20.76
C VAL A 220 -38.13 61.19 -22.10
N ASN A 221 -38.66 60.00 -22.38
CA ASN A 221 -39.44 59.75 -23.60
C ASN A 221 -40.80 60.46 -23.55
N HIS A 222 -41.41 60.52 -22.35
CA HIS A 222 -42.64 61.27 -22.12
C HIS A 222 -42.44 62.79 -22.28
N ASP A 223 -41.30 63.32 -21.84
CA ASP A 223 -40.93 64.73 -22.02
C ASP A 223 -40.72 65.10 -23.50
N LEU A 224 -40.23 64.17 -24.33
CA LEU A 224 -40.14 64.34 -25.78
C LEU A 224 -41.54 64.44 -26.41
N ASP A 225 -42.44 63.50 -26.10
CA ASP A 225 -43.82 63.51 -26.61
C ASP A 225 -44.56 64.81 -26.23
N ALA A 226 -44.35 65.30 -25.01
CA ALA A 226 -44.90 66.56 -24.54
C ALA A 226 -44.32 67.76 -25.32
N ALA A 227 -43.00 67.79 -25.56
CA ALA A 227 -42.34 68.84 -26.33
C ALA A 227 -42.80 68.85 -27.80
N GLU A 228 -43.00 67.68 -28.41
CA GLU A 228 -43.52 67.57 -29.79
C GLU A 228 -44.94 68.11 -29.92
N LYS A 229 -45.80 67.80 -28.95
CA LYS A 229 -47.15 68.33 -28.88
C LYS A 229 -47.17 69.86 -28.75
N ILE A 230 -46.31 70.42 -27.90
CA ILE A 230 -46.17 71.87 -27.73
C ILE A 230 -45.66 72.54 -29.02
N VAL A 231 -44.70 71.93 -29.73
CA VAL A 231 -44.23 72.42 -31.03
C VAL A 231 -45.37 72.41 -32.07
N LEU A 232 -46.16 71.33 -32.12
CA LEU A 232 -47.29 71.20 -33.05
C LEU A 232 -48.34 72.30 -32.82
N ASP A 233 -48.73 72.50 -31.55
CA ASP A 233 -49.72 73.50 -31.15
C ASP A 233 -49.20 74.93 -31.40
N ALA A 234 -47.93 75.20 -31.08
CA ALA A 234 -47.30 76.50 -31.31
C ALA A 234 -47.18 76.82 -32.81
N ARG A 235 -46.86 75.84 -33.67
CA ARG A 235 -46.86 76.00 -35.13
C ARG A 235 -48.25 76.27 -35.68
N GLY A 236 -49.26 75.52 -35.23
CA GLY A 236 -50.65 75.74 -35.64
C GLY A 236 -51.14 77.13 -35.26
N ARG A 237 -50.82 77.59 -34.05
CA ARG A 237 -51.14 78.94 -33.58
C ARG A 237 -50.42 80.03 -34.37
N LEU A 238 -49.13 79.87 -34.64
CA LEU A 238 -48.35 80.80 -35.46
C LEU A 238 -48.91 80.89 -36.89
N HIS A 239 -49.18 79.75 -37.54
CA HIS A 239 -49.77 79.69 -38.87
C HIS A 239 -51.13 80.40 -38.95
N ASN A 240 -51.98 80.19 -37.93
CA ASN A 240 -53.27 80.88 -37.85
C ASN A 240 -53.12 82.40 -37.66
N LEU A 241 -52.15 82.84 -36.86
CA LEU A 241 -51.85 84.27 -36.67
C LEU A 241 -51.26 84.91 -37.94
N GLU A 242 -50.34 84.24 -38.63
CA GLU A 242 -49.77 84.70 -39.91
C GLU A 242 -50.82 84.74 -41.02
N LYS A 243 -51.73 83.76 -41.08
CA LYS A 243 -52.87 83.76 -42.01
C LYS A 243 -53.87 84.88 -41.71
N ARG A 244 -54.10 85.21 -40.44
CA ARG A 244 -54.92 86.38 -40.05
C ARG A 244 -54.23 87.68 -40.42
N PHE A 245 -52.90 87.75 -40.28
CA PHE A 245 -52.10 88.90 -40.70
C PHE A 245 -52.12 89.08 -42.22
N GLY A 246 -51.95 88.01 -43.01
CA GLY A 246 -51.98 88.06 -44.49
C GLY A 246 -53.36 88.32 -45.12
N LYS A 247 -54.44 88.25 -44.33
CA LYS A 247 -55.80 88.63 -44.76
C LYS A 247 -56.08 90.13 -44.58
N LEU A 248 -55.14 90.91 -44.06
CA LEU A 248 -55.25 92.38 -44.00
C LEU A 248 -55.05 92.95 -45.43
N PRO A 249 -55.96 93.80 -45.94
CA PRO A 249 -55.89 94.33 -47.30
C PRO A 249 -54.68 95.27 -47.48
N SER A 250 -54.09 95.26 -48.67
CA SER A 250 -52.79 95.88 -49.01
C SER A 250 -52.65 97.38 -48.70
N GLY A 251 -53.76 98.11 -48.50
CA GLY A 251 -53.79 99.53 -48.09
C GLY A 251 -53.74 99.80 -46.58
N PHE A 252 -53.66 98.77 -45.73
CA PHE A 252 -53.62 98.93 -44.26
C PHE A 252 -52.32 99.59 -43.74
N VAL A 253 -51.23 99.50 -44.50
CA VAL A 253 -49.93 100.10 -44.15
C VAL A 253 -49.89 101.59 -44.50
N GLU A 254 -50.58 102.02 -45.57
CA GLU A 254 -50.64 103.42 -46.00
C GLU A 254 -51.67 104.27 -45.21
N MET A 255 -52.73 103.67 -44.65
CA MET A 255 -53.67 104.35 -43.74
C MET A 255 -53.15 104.52 -42.29
N GLY A 256 -51.87 104.22 -42.04
CA GLY A 256 -51.24 104.28 -40.71
C GLY A 256 -51.26 105.64 -40.01
N SER A 257 -51.67 106.72 -40.68
CA SER A 257 -51.66 108.08 -40.11
C SER A 257 -53.01 108.60 -39.62
N THR A 258 -54.15 107.90 -39.83
CA THR A 258 -55.48 108.51 -39.54
C THR A 258 -56.48 107.66 -38.73
N SER A 259 -56.16 106.42 -38.30
CA SER A 259 -57.04 105.63 -37.40
C SER A 259 -56.28 104.89 -36.27
N PRO A 260 -56.43 105.31 -34.99
CA PRO A 260 -55.70 104.72 -33.86
C PRO A 260 -56.10 103.25 -33.54
N LYS A 261 -57.30 102.80 -33.93
CA LYS A 261 -57.76 101.42 -33.70
C LYS A 261 -57.12 100.40 -34.67
N ALA A 262 -56.81 100.82 -35.91
CA ALA A 262 -56.20 99.95 -36.91
C ALA A 262 -54.70 99.71 -36.65
N SER A 263 -53.98 100.75 -36.22
CA SER A 263 -52.57 100.67 -35.82
C SER A 263 -52.39 99.80 -34.56
N ALA A 264 -53.29 99.92 -33.57
CA ALA A 264 -53.26 99.09 -32.37
C ALA A 264 -53.48 97.59 -32.65
N LEU A 265 -54.42 97.24 -33.54
CA LEU A 265 -54.68 95.83 -33.93
C LEU A 265 -53.48 95.23 -34.70
N HIS A 266 -52.84 96.02 -35.57
CA HIS A 266 -51.65 95.60 -36.32
C HIS A 266 -50.46 95.36 -35.39
N ALA A 267 -50.22 96.28 -34.43
CA ALA A 267 -49.18 96.13 -33.41
C ALA A 267 -49.45 94.95 -32.46
N ASP A 268 -50.71 94.72 -32.07
CA ASP A 268 -51.10 93.59 -31.23
C ASP A 268 -50.90 92.23 -31.94
N LEU A 269 -51.29 92.11 -33.21
CA LEU A 269 -51.05 90.90 -34.00
C LEU A 269 -49.54 90.65 -34.21
N LEU A 270 -48.74 91.69 -34.46
CA LEU A 270 -47.28 91.57 -34.54
C LEU A 270 -46.66 91.11 -33.22
N ASN A 271 -47.13 91.64 -32.09
CA ASN A 271 -46.70 91.19 -30.76
C ASN A 271 -47.10 89.74 -30.49
N GLN A 272 -48.31 89.32 -30.86
CA GLN A 272 -48.76 87.94 -30.71
C GLN A 272 -48.00 86.97 -31.61
N ILE A 273 -47.65 87.38 -32.84
CA ILE A 273 -46.78 86.62 -33.74
C ILE A 273 -45.37 86.52 -33.15
N ALA A 274 -44.81 87.60 -32.63
CA ALA A 274 -43.50 87.61 -31.97
C ALA A 274 -43.48 86.68 -30.75
N GLN A 275 -44.51 86.74 -29.89
CA GLN A 275 -44.67 85.85 -28.75
C GLN A 275 -44.80 84.38 -29.19
N ALA A 276 -45.65 84.08 -30.18
CA ALA A 276 -45.80 82.74 -30.72
C ALA A 276 -44.49 82.20 -31.31
N ARG A 277 -43.70 83.04 -31.99
CA ARG A 277 -42.36 82.68 -32.48
C ARG A 277 -41.38 82.40 -31.35
N THR A 278 -41.39 83.18 -30.28
CA THR A 278 -40.52 82.91 -29.11
C THR A 278 -40.88 81.61 -28.40
N VAL A 279 -42.17 81.30 -28.25
CA VAL A 279 -42.64 80.03 -27.67
C VAL A 279 -42.26 78.87 -28.58
N LEU A 280 -42.44 79.01 -29.90
CA LEU A 280 -42.04 77.99 -30.88
C LEU A 280 -40.53 77.74 -30.85
N GLN A 281 -39.69 78.79 -30.84
CA GLN A 281 -38.24 78.64 -30.72
C GLN A 281 -37.83 77.98 -29.40
N GLY A 282 -38.51 78.32 -28.30
CA GLY A 282 -38.30 77.67 -27.00
C GLY A 282 -38.61 76.17 -27.04
N ALA A 283 -39.76 75.81 -27.62
CA ALA A 283 -40.21 74.43 -27.76
C ALA A 283 -39.34 73.61 -28.75
N GLU A 284 -38.91 74.21 -29.86
CA GLU A 284 -38.00 73.57 -30.82
C GLU A 284 -36.62 73.33 -30.23
N ARG A 285 -36.11 74.24 -29.38
CA ARG A 285 -34.86 74.03 -28.62
C ARG A 285 -35.01 72.91 -27.58
N ALA A 286 -36.15 72.82 -26.90
CA ALA A 286 -36.43 71.73 -25.96
C ALA A 286 -36.50 70.38 -26.68
N ARG A 287 -37.19 70.30 -27.82
CA ARG A 287 -37.26 69.11 -28.68
C ARG A 287 -35.88 68.70 -29.19
N ALA A 288 -35.06 69.64 -29.68
CA ALA A 288 -33.72 69.34 -30.18
C ALA A 288 -32.79 68.78 -29.08
N ARG A 289 -32.89 69.28 -27.85
CA ARG A 289 -32.15 68.72 -26.69
C ARG A 289 -32.64 67.32 -26.32
N ALA A 290 -33.95 67.07 -26.34
CA ALA A 290 -34.52 65.75 -26.06
C ALA A 290 -34.12 64.72 -27.14
N LEU A 291 -34.12 65.11 -28.42
CA LEU A 291 -33.68 64.26 -29.54
C LEU A 291 -32.19 63.89 -29.49
N GLN A 292 -31.31 64.81 -29.06
CA GLN A 292 -29.88 64.49 -28.85
C GLN A 292 -29.65 63.47 -27.72
N GLY A 293 -30.58 63.35 -26.77
CA GLY A 293 -30.52 62.37 -25.69
C GLY A 293 -31.07 60.98 -26.05
N LEU A 294 -31.85 60.86 -27.13
CA LEU A 294 -32.67 59.66 -27.41
C LEU A 294 -31.83 58.40 -27.65
N ASP A 295 -30.74 58.49 -28.42
CA ASP A 295 -29.85 57.35 -28.68
C ASP A 295 -29.16 56.86 -27.39
N SER A 296 -28.83 57.78 -26.48
CA SER A 296 -28.26 57.45 -25.17
C SER A 296 -29.28 56.82 -24.21
N VAL A 297 -30.56 57.18 -24.34
CA VAL A 297 -31.66 56.61 -23.56
C VAL A 297 -32.02 55.22 -24.07
N ASN A 298 -32.13 55.00 -25.38
CA ASN A 298 -32.43 53.68 -25.95
C ASN A 298 -31.35 52.65 -25.62
N THR A 299 -30.07 53.03 -25.78
CA THR A 299 -28.95 52.17 -25.35
C THR A 299 -28.89 51.97 -23.83
N GLY A 300 -29.35 52.96 -23.04
CA GLY A 300 -29.53 52.84 -21.60
C GLY A 300 -30.63 51.84 -21.22
N ILE A 301 -31.78 51.89 -21.88
CA ILE A 301 -32.93 51.00 -21.66
C ILE A 301 -32.57 49.55 -21.99
N GLU A 302 -31.91 49.31 -23.13
CA GLU A 302 -31.45 47.96 -23.50
C GLU A 302 -30.48 47.38 -22.47
N ARG A 303 -29.52 48.19 -22.01
CA ARG A 303 -28.55 47.79 -20.97
C ARG A 303 -29.25 47.47 -19.64
N VAL A 304 -30.15 48.33 -19.18
CA VAL A 304 -30.89 48.12 -17.92
C VAL A 304 -31.82 46.92 -18.03
N SER A 305 -32.44 46.69 -19.20
CA SER A 305 -33.28 45.51 -19.47
C SER A 305 -32.48 44.20 -19.42
N GLN A 306 -31.29 44.18 -20.01
CA GLN A 306 -30.39 43.02 -19.95
C GLN A 306 -29.94 42.76 -18.50
N GLN A 307 -29.55 43.80 -17.76
CA GLN A 307 -29.19 43.70 -16.33
C GLN A 307 -30.35 43.23 -15.46
N LEU A 308 -31.58 43.69 -15.71
CA LEU A 308 -32.78 43.21 -15.02
C LEU A 308 -33.04 41.73 -15.29
N SER A 309 -32.87 41.27 -16.53
CA SER A 309 -33.00 39.85 -16.89
C SER A 309 -31.97 38.98 -16.17
N GLU A 310 -30.70 39.41 -16.14
CA GLU A 310 -29.62 38.74 -15.40
C GLU A 310 -29.92 38.69 -13.88
N LEU A 311 -30.37 39.80 -13.29
CA LEU A 311 -30.74 39.86 -11.87
C LEU A 311 -31.95 38.97 -11.56
N MET A 312 -32.94 38.89 -12.45
CA MET A 312 -34.09 37.99 -12.29
C MET A 312 -33.67 36.51 -12.35
N GLN A 313 -32.73 36.13 -13.23
CA GLN A 313 -32.17 34.79 -13.26
C GLN A 313 -31.40 34.48 -11.96
N LEU A 314 -30.54 35.40 -11.52
CA LEU A 314 -29.80 35.27 -10.27
C LEU A 314 -30.74 35.14 -9.06
N ARG A 315 -31.83 35.92 -9.02
CA ARG A 315 -32.87 35.83 -7.99
C ARG A 315 -33.51 34.45 -7.95
N ALA A 316 -33.91 33.92 -9.10
CA ALA A 316 -34.49 32.59 -9.21
C ALA A 316 -33.51 31.50 -8.72
N THR A 317 -32.21 31.64 -9.02
CA THR A 317 -31.20 30.70 -8.50
C THR A 317 -31.01 30.78 -6.99
N ALA A 318 -31.02 31.98 -6.40
CA ALA A 318 -30.92 32.17 -4.95
C ALA A 318 -32.14 31.60 -4.22
N GLU A 319 -33.34 31.76 -4.82
CA GLU A 319 -34.59 31.24 -4.28
C GLU A 319 -34.64 29.70 -4.35
N ALA A 320 -34.15 29.10 -5.44
CA ALA A 320 -33.99 27.65 -5.56
C ALA A 320 -33.01 27.08 -4.51
N GLN A 321 -31.88 27.78 -4.26
CA GLN A 321 -30.92 27.41 -3.22
C GLN A 321 -31.52 27.48 -1.80
N ARG A 322 -32.34 28.50 -1.54
CA ARG A 322 -33.06 28.65 -0.27
C ARG A 322 -34.01 27.48 -0.01
N GLU A 323 -34.87 27.16 -0.98
CA GLU A 323 -35.82 26.06 -0.84
C GLU A 323 -35.13 24.71 -0.66
N GLN A 324 -34.02 24.48 -1.36
CA GLN A 324 -33.20 23.29 -1.18
C GLN A 324 -32.61 23.20 0.23
N ALA A 325 -32.14 24.32 0.79
CA ALA A 325 -31.62 24.37 2.16
C ALA A 325 -32.71 24.12 3.21
N GLU A 326 -33.91 24.71 3.04
CA GLU A 326 -35.05 24.51 3.93
C GLU A 326 -35.54 23.05 3.96
N ARG A 327 -35.69 22.42 2.79
CA ARG A 327 -36.07 21.00 2.71
C ARG A 327 -34.99 20.09 3.28
N SER A 328 -33.71 20.46 3.14
CA SER A 328 -32.60 19.71 3.73
C SER A 328 -32.58 19.81 5.26
N LEU A 329 -32.92 20.99 5.81
CA LEU A 329 -33.11 21.18 7.25
C LEU A 329 -34.30 20.38 7.79
N ALA A 330 -35.44 20.38 7.08
CA ALA A 330 -36.61 19.59 7.48
C ALA A 330 -36.26 18.10 7.60
N TRP A 331 -35.60 17.53 6.59
CA TRP A 331 -35.11 16.16 6.61
C TRP A 331 -34.09 15.90 7.74
N LEU A 332 -33.10 16.77 7.91
CA LEU A 332 -32.10 16.62 8.99
C LEU A 332 -32.74 16.69 10.37
N THR A 333 -33.84 17.44 10.52
CA THR A 333 -34.62 17.54 11.77
C THR A 333 -35.41 16.26 12.01
N GLU A 334 -36.04 15.70 10.97
CA GLU A 334 -36.72 14.40 11.02
C GLU A 334 -35.73 13.28 11.36
N ALA A 335 -34.58 13.22 10.69
CA ALA A 335 -33.50 12.27 10.97
C ALA A 335 -32.99 12.39 12.42
N SER A 336 -32.79 13.62 12.91
CA SER A 336 -32.41 13.87 14.30
C SER A 336 -33.50 13.43 15.29
N SER A 337 -34.77 13.59 14.93
CA SER A 337 -35.91 13.21 15.79
C SER A 337 -36.08 11.69 15.88
N LEU A 338 -35.81 10.96 14.79
CA LEU A 338 -35.79 9.50 14.76
C LEU A 338 -34.67 8.94 15.64
N LEU A 339 -33.48 9.56 15.57
CA LEU A 339 -32.36 9.20 16.45
C LEU A 339 -32.63 9.56 17.92
N ALA A 340 -33.28 10.70 18.19
CA ALA A 340 -33.62 11.12 19.56
C ALA A 340 -34.67 10.20 20.21
N ARG A 341 -35.72 9.80 19.48
CA ARG A 341 -36.73 8.83 19.96
C ARG A 341 -36.14 7.47 20.34
N GLN A 342 -34.95 7.15 19.83
CA GLN A 342 -34.21 5.94 20.15
C GLN A 342 -33.40 6.03 21.46
N ALA A 343 -32.94 7.24 21.83
CA ALA A 343 -32.26 7.46 23.12
C ALA A 343 -33.20 7.20 24.30
N ASP A 344 -34.50 7.51 24.12
CA ASP A 344 -35.52 7.36 25.15
C ASP A 344 -36.12 5.94 25.25
N THR A 345 -36.01 5.10 24.19
CA THR A 345 -36.66 3.77 24.13
C THR A 345 -35.77 2.59 24.54
N THR A 346 -34.48 2.78 24.80
CA THR A 346 -33.53 1.67 25.04
C THR A 346 -33.28 1.36 26.53
N ALA A 347 -34.34 0.98 27.25
CA ALA A 347 -34.22 0.29 28.54
C ALA A 347 -33.91 -1.22 28.41
N ALA A 348 -34.02 -1.79 27.21
CA ALA A 348 -33.62 -3.18 26.91
C ALA A 348 -32.83 -3.24 25.58
N PRO A 349 -31.68 -3.94 25.53
CA PRO A 349 -30.87 -4.05 24.32
C PRO A 349 -31.35 -5.25 23.48
N GLU A 350 -32.41 -5.09 22.69
CA GLU A 350 -32.72 -6.07 21.64
C GLU A 350 -31.93 -5.75 20.36
N ALA A 351 -31.18 -6.74 19.87
CA ALA A 351 -30.20 -6.60 18.78
C ALA A 351 -30.78 -6.17 17.41
N GLY A 352 -32.10 -6.09 17.24
CA GLY A 352 -32.76 -5.80 15.96
C GLY A 352 -33.21 -4.33 15.74
N GLY A 353 -33.36 -3.52 16.80
CA GLY A 353 -34.01 -2.20 16.68
C GLY A 353 -33.20 -1.10 15.98
N GLN A 354 -31.87 -1.20 15.95
CA GLN A 354 -30.95 -0.15 15.47
C GLN A 354 -30.47 -0.38 14.02
N GLU A 355 -30.34 -1.63 13.58
CA GLU A 355 -30.20 -1.96 12.15
C GLU A 355 -31.45 -1.49 11.41
N GLN A 356 -32.64 -1.66 12.00
CA GLN A 356 -33.90 -1.12 11.47
C GLN A 356 -33.91 0.42 11.40
N SER A 357 -33.30 1.15 12.34
CA SER A 357 -33.32 2.63 12.35
C SER A 357 -32.28 3.28 11.43
N VAL A 358 -31.06 2.74 11.36
CA VAL A 358 -30.05 3.15 10.36
C VAL A 358 -30.54 2.78 8.95
N ASN A 359 -31.13 1.59 8.79
CA ASN A 359 -31.80 1.24 7.55
C ASN A 359 -32.99 2.15 7.26
N ALA A 360 -33.76 2.57 8.27
CA ALA A 360 -34.85 3.54 8.07
C ALA A 360 -34.33 4.93 7.65
N LEU A 361 -33.22 5.42 8.20
CA LEU A 361 -32.58 6.67 7.76
C LEU A 361 -32.04 6.55 6.32
N HIS A 362 -31.43 5.41 5.99
CA HIS A 362 -30.99 5.11 4.64
C HIS A 362 -32.19 5.03 3.67
N ASP A 363 -33.27 4.35 4.06
CA ASP A 363 -34.49 4.18 3.26
C ASP A 363 -35.22 5.52 3.08
N LEU A 364 -35.26 6.38 4.10
CA LEU A 364 -35.77 7.76 3.99
C LEU A 364 -34.95 8.62 3.03
N PHE A 365 -33.63 8.53 3.08
CA PHE A 365 -32.77 9.24 2.13
C PHE A 365 -32.98 8.72 0.71
N VAL A 366 -33.06 7.40 0.54
CA VAL A 366 -33.29 6.76 -0.76
C VAL A 366 -34.65 7.17 -1.32
N ALA A 367 -35.71 7.15 -0.51
CA ALA A 367 -37.04 7.63 -0.90
C ALA A 367 -37.01 9.10 -1.35
N ARG A 368 -36.30 9.96 -0.61
CA ARG A 368 -36.14 11.37 -0.98
C ARG A 368 -35.40 11.57 -2.31
N GLN A 369 -34.37 10.77 -2.60
CA GLN A 369 -33.65 10.84 -3.87
C GLN A 369 -34.52 10.40 -5.05
N SER A 370 -35.45 9.46 -4.83
CA SER A 370 -36.44 9.05 -5.83
C SER A 370 -37.52 10.13 -6.05
N ASP A 371 -38.00 10.78 -4.98
CA ASP A 371 -39.05 11.80 -5.05
C ASP A 371 -38.55 13.13 -5.61
N LEU A 372 -37.33 13.54 -5.23
CA LEU A 372 -36.73 14.84 -5.53
C LEU A 372 -35.24 14.67 -5.89
N PRO A 373 -34.92 14.11 -7.07
CA PRO A 373 -33.55 13.95 -7.52
C PRO A 373 -32.94 15.34 -7.76
N PRO A 374 -31.94 15.80 -6.97
CA PRO A 374 -31.45 17.18 -6.99
C PRO A 374 -30.91 17.61 -8.37
N ALA A 375 -30.50 16.64 -9.19
CA ALA A 375 -29.90 16.85 -10.50
C ALA A 375 -30.92 17.09 -11.63
N PHE A 376 -32.23 16.89 -11.40
CA PHE A 376 -33.29 17.04 -12.42
C PHE A 376 -34.32 18.13 -12.08
N GLY A 377 -33.98 19.02 -11.14
CA GLY A 377 -34.81 20.18 -10.77
C GLY A 377 -35.93 19.87 -9.76
N GLN A 378 -36.73 20.89 -9.44
CA GLN A 378 -37.70 20.85 -8.34
C GLN A 378 -39.01 20.08 -8.62
N ARG A 379 -39.28 19.75 -9.89
CA ARG A 379 -40.44 18.95 -10.34
C ARG A 379 -39.99 17.96 -11.43
N PRO A 380 -39.38 16.82 -11.05
CA PRO A 380 -39.07 15.77 -12.02
C PRO A 380 -40.36 15.24 -12.68
N ASP A 381 -40.26 14.77 -13.92
CA ASP A 381 -41.33 14.07 -14.63
C ASP A 381 -41.81 12.86 -13.78
N ALA A 382 -43.12 12.66 -13.64
CA ALA A 382 -43.71 11.56 -12.88
C ALA A 382 -43.21 10.19 -13.36
N ARG A 383 -42.88 10.07 -14.65
CA ARG A 383 -42.28 8.84 -15.21
C ARG A 383 -40.87 8.59 -14.70
N LEU A 384 -40.04 9.64 -14.59
CA LEU A 384 -38.70 9.54 -14.03
C LEU A 384 -38.75 9.20 -12.54
N GLN A 385 -39.66 9.83 -11.79
CA GLN A 385 -39.88 9.52 -10.37
C GLN A 385 -40.23 8.03 -10.18
N SER A 386 -41.19 7.51 -10.97
CA SER A 386 -41.55 6.09 -10.91
C SER A 386 -40.37 5.17 -11.25
N ALA A 387 -39.56 5.52 -12.25
CA ALA A 387 -38.37 4.75 -12.61
C ALA A 387 -37.31 4.75 -11.50
N LEU A 388 -37.07 5.91 -10.85
CA LEU A 388 -36.14 6.05 -9.73
C LEU A 388 -36.68 5.41 -8.44
N ALA A 389 -37.99 5.36 -8.23
CA ALA A 389 -38.60 4.68 -7.08
C ALA A 389 -38.49 3.15 -7.15
N ALA A 390 -38.45 2.57 -8.35
CA ALA A 390 -38.25 1.13 -8.55
C ALA A 390 -36.77 0.70 -8.41
N LEU A 391 -35.82 1.64 -8.54
CA LEU A 391 -34.39 1.35 -8.59
C LEU A 391 -33.81 0.76 -7.28
N PRO A 392 -34.17 1.23 -6.07
CA PRO A 392 -33.69 0.67 -4.80
C PRO A 392 -34.03 -0.81 -4.62
N ALA A 393 -35.27 -1.20 -4.94
CA ALA A 393 -35.70 -2.60 -4.87
C ALA A 393 -34.86 -3.48 -5.81
N ARG A 394 -34.54 -2.97 -7.01
CA ARG A 394 -33.68 -3.65 -7.99
C ARG A 394 -32.24 -3.79 -7.50
N LEU A 395 -31.66 -2.73 -6.93
CA LEU A 395 -30.31 -2.77 -6.37
C LEU A 395 -30.23 -3.75 -5.17
N LYS A 396 -31.25 -3.78 -4.30
CA LYS A 396 -31.34 -4.72 -3.17
C LYS A 396 -31.56 -6.17 -3.61
N ALA A 397 -32.29 -6.38 -4.71
CA ALA A 397 -32.54 -7.72 -5.28
C ALA A 397 -31.34 -8.27 -6.07
N SER A 398 -30.32 -7.46 -6.35
CA SER A 398 -29.11 -7.92 -7.02
C SER A 398 -28.34 -8.88 -6.11
N SER A 399 -27.99 -10.05 -6.64
CA SER A 399 -27.18 -11.03 -5.93
C SER A 399 -25.69 -10.69 -5.88
N SER A 400 -25.26 -9.51 -6.36
CA SER A 400 -23.84 -9.11 -6.34
C SER A 400 -23.42 -8.76 -4.90
N PRO A 401 -22.53 -9.55 -4.26
CA PRO A 401 -22.06 -9.29 -2.90
C PRO A 401 -21.15 -8.04 -2.80
N SER A 402 -20.84 -7.42 -3.94
CA SER A 402 -19.94 -6.27 -4.06
C SER A 402 -20.61 -5.00 -4.58
N LEU A 403 -21.93 -4.91 -4.57
CA LEU A 403 -22.61 -3.68 -4.94
C LEU A 403 -22.29 -2.54 -3.94
N LEU A 404 -22.30 -1.30 -4.43
CA LEU A 404 -22.26 -0.12 -3.57
C LEU A 404 -23.47 -0.11 -2.62
N PRO A 405 -23.35 0.49 -1.42
CA PRO A 405 -24.52 0.77 -0.58
C PRO A 405 -25.61 1.46 -1.41
N THR A 406 -26.87 1.05 -1.24
CA THR A 406 -27.99 1.50 -2.09
C THR A 406 -28.06 3.02 -2.21
N MET A 407 -27.82 3.74 -1.11
CA MET A 407 -27.70 5.21 -1.09
C MET A 407 -26.65 5.73 -2.08
N MET A 408 -25.42 5.20 -2.01
CA MET A 408 -24.30 5.62 -2.84
C MET A 408 -24.50 5.23 -4.31
N ALA A 409 -25.08 4.06 -4.55
CA ALA A 409 -25.45 3.61 -5.90
C ALA A 409 -26.48 4.55 -6.52
N MET A 410 -27.56 4.88 -5.79
CA MET A 410 -28.60 5.82 -6.24
C MET A 410 -28.01 7.18 -6.59
N GLU A 411 -27.23 7.77 -5.69
CA GLU A 411 -26.62 9.09 -5.91
C GLU A 411 -25.68 9.09 -7.12
N THR A 412 -24.88 8.04 -7.28
CA THR A 412 -23.99 7.86 -8.44
C THR A 412 -24.78 7.76 -9.75
N VAL A 413 -25.85 6.95 -9.78
CA VAL A 413 -26.70 6.79 -10.97
C VAL A 413 -27.39 8.09 -11.35
N ILE A 414 -28.04 8.76 -10.39
CA ILE A 414 -28.75 10.03 -10.63
C ILE A 414 -27.80 11.08 -11.21
N HIS A 415 -26.60 11.20 -10.63
CA HIS A 415 -25.59 12.11 -11.11
C HIS A 415 -25.08 11.75 -12.51
N ALA A 416 -24.76 10.49 -12.77
CA ALA A 416 -24.32 10.06 -14.11
C ALA A 416 -25.41 10.22 -15.18
N LEU A 417 -26.68 9.97 -14.83
CA LEU A 417 -27.82 10.22 -15.72
C LEU A 417 -27.91 11.70 -16.08
N ALA A 418 -27.87 12.58 -15.08
CA ALA A 418 -27.96 14.02 -15.31
C ALA A 418 -26.81 14.55 -16.18
N ASP A 419 -25.61 14.00 -16.03
CA ASP A 419 -24.45 14.37 -16.86
C ASP A 419 -24.64 13.98 -18.34
N VAL A 420 -25.14 12.77 -18.58
CA VAL A 420 -25.32 12.25 -19.95
C VAL A 420 -26.52 12.89 -20.63
N THR A 421 -27.61 13.10 -19.90
CA THR A 421 -28.85 13.64 -20.47
C THR A 421 -28.97 15.16 -20.35
N GLN A 422 -27.95 15.83 -19.80
CA GLN A 422 -27.95 17.27 -19.51
C GLN A 422 -29.15 17.68 -18.65
N SER A 423 -29.46 16.86 -17.65
CA SER A 423 -30.61 17.04 -16.74
C SER A 423 -31.99 16.98 -17.42
N ASP A 424 -32.09 16.46 -18.64
CA ASP A 424 -33.37 16.16 -19.31
C ASP A 424 -33.99 14.88 -18.71
N ALA A 425 -35.13 15.04 -18.04
CA ALA A 425 -35.85 13.95 -17.36
C ALA A 425 -36.45 12.91 -18.32
N GLY A 426 -36.92 13.34 -19.49
CA GLY A 426 -37.51 12.45 -20.50
C GLY A 426 -36.46 11.57 -21.16
N ARG A 427 -35.28 12.14 -21.45
CA ARG A 427 -34.12 11.36 -21.91
C ARG A 427 -33.61 10.40 -20.83
N ALA A 428 -33.53 10.83 -19.57
CA ALA A 428 -33.09 9.97 -18.46
C ALA A 428 -34.02 8.76 -18.25
N THR A 429 -35.34 8.97 -18.37
CA THR A 429 -36.32 7.88 -18.29
C THR A 429 -36.11 6.85 -19.41
N ARG A 430 -36.01 7.30 -20.66
CA ARG A 430 -35.78 6.40 -21.81
C ARG A 430 -34.46 5.62 -21.70
N LEU A 431 -33.42 6.25 -21.15
CA LEU A 431 -32.13 5.61 -20.91
C LEU A 431 -32.25 4.48 -19.88
N LEU A 432 -32.89 4.74 -18.74
CA LEU A 432 -33.12 3.73 -17.69
C LEU A 432 -33.99 2.56 -18.18
N ASP A 433 -35.04 2.85 -18.95
CA ASP A 433 -35.90 1.84 -19.55
C ASP A 433 -35.11 0.96 -20.53
N ALA A 434 -34.29 1.57 -21.40
CA ALA A 434 -33.46 0.84 -22.35
C ALA A 434 -32.45 -0.07 -21.62
N LEU A 435 -31.75 0.43 -20.59
CA LEU A 435 -30.85 -0.40 -19.77
C LEU A 435 -31.56 -1.61 -19.19
N HIS A 436 -32.80 -1.44 -18.72
CA HIS A 436 -33.58 -2.52 -18.12
C HIS A 436 -34.03 -3.59 -19.13
N GLN A 437 -34.29 -3.20 -20.38
CA GLN A 437 -34.79 -4.12 -21.41
C GLN A 437 -33.71 -5.08 -21.96
N HIS A 438 -32.43 -4.73 -21.80
CA HIS A 438 -31.33 -5.44 -22.43
C HIS A 438 -30.29 -5.96 -21.42
N PRO A 439 -29.62 -7.09 -21.71
CA PRO A 439 -28.49 -7.57 -20.92
C PRO A 439 -27.27 -6.65 -21.09
N THR A 440 -26.31 -6.70 -20.15
CA THR A 440 -25.09 -5.87 -20.23
C THR A 440 -24.24 -6.17 -21.49
N THR A 441 -24.29 -7.40 -21.98
CA THR A 441 -23.57 -7.85 -23.19
C THR A 441 -24.10 -7.21 -24.47
N HIS A 442 -25.39 -6.84 -24.51
CA HIS A 442 -26.00 -6.18 -25.66
C HIS A 442 -25.31 -4.83 -25.94
N TRP A 443 -25.16 -4.00 -24.92
CA TRP A 443 -24.53 -2.68 -25.02
C TRP A 443 -23.05 -2.77 -25.38
N SER A 444 -22.36 -3.78 -24.86
CA SER A 444 -20.96 -4.06 -25.19
C SER A 444 -20.81 -4.48 -26.66
N ALA A 445 -21.69 -5.36 -27.17
CA ALA A 445 -21.70 -5.73 -28.58
C ALA A 445 -21.98 -4.53 -29.50
N LEU A 446 -22.93 -3.67 -29.14
CA LEU A 446 -23.25 -2.46 -29.90
C LEU A 446 -22.06 -1.48 -29.96
N ALA A 447 -21.36 -1.29 -28.84
CA ALA A 447 -20.15 -0.46 -28.77
C ALA A 447 -19.01 -1.02 -29.63
N GLN A 448 -18.88 -2.35 -29.72
CA GLN A 448 -17.91 -3.01 -30.58
C GLN A 448 -18.21 -2.73 -32.06
N THR A 449 -19.47 -2.89 -32.48
CA THR A 449 -19.91 -2.57 -33.85
C THR A 449 -19.72 -1.09 -34.20
N GLU A 450 -20.02 -0.16 -33.29
CA GLU A 450 -19.72 1.28 -33.43
C GLU A 450 -18.24 1.55 -33.70
N ALA A 451 -17.34 0.83 -33.01
CA ALA A 451 -15.91 1.04 -33.17
C ALA A 451 -15.37 0.47 -34.48
N GLU A 452 -15.89 -0.68 -34.93
CA GLU A 452 -15.53 -1.29 -36.22
C GLU A 452 -16.01 -0.42 -37.38
N THR A 453 -17.24 0.08 -37.32
CA THR A 453 -17.79 1.00 -38.34
C THR A 453 -17.03 2.31 -38.42
N ARG A 454 -16.63 2.90 -37.28
CA ARG A 454 -15.77 4.10 -37.25
C ARG A 454 -14.38 3.91 -37.84
N ARG A 455 -13.81 2.70 -37.79
CA ARG A 455 -12.52 2.41 -38.44
C ARG A 455 -12.64 2.34 -39.97
N LEU A 456 -13.79 1.87 -40.46
CA LEU A 456 -14.03 1.71 -41.89
C LEU A 456 -14.45 3.02 -42.58
N HIS A 457 -15.03 3.99 -41.84
CA HIS A 457 -15.55 5.23 -42.41
C HIS A 457 -14.97 6.47 -41.70
N SER A 458 -14.25 7.32 -42.44
CA SER A 458 -13.76 8.61 -41.94
C SER A 458 -14.89 9.63 -41.84
N ALA A 459 -15.42 9.79 -40.63
CA ALA A 459 -16.34 10.85 -40.18
C ALA A 459 -17.73 10.93 -40.87
N SER A 460 -18.76 11.14 -40.03
CA SER A 460 -20.13 11.51 -40.40
C SER A 460 -21.14 10.40 -40.74
N THR A 461 -21.31 9.41 -39.86
CA THR A 461 -22.64 8.82 -39.66
C THR A 461 -23.06 9.03 -38.22
N ALA A 462 -24.04 9.91 -38.02
CA ALA A 462 -24.71 10.07 -36.73
C ALA A 462 -25.30 8.72 -36.32
N PHE A 463 -25.22 8.36 -35.04
CA PHE A 463 -25.82 7.14 -34.51
C PHE A 463 -27.33 7.16 -34.81
N PRO A 464 -27.93 6.13 -35.44
CA PRO A 464 -29.33 6.18 -35.87
C PRO A 464 -30.33 6.30 -34.71
N ASN A 465 -29.93 5.89 -33.50
CA ASN A 465 -30.78 5.89 -32.32
C ASN A 465 -30.18 6.76 -31.20
N PRO A 466 -30.79 7.91 -30.87
CA PRO A 466 -30.29 8.82 -29.82
C PRO A 466 -30.32 8.18 -28.43
N THR A 467 -31.30 7.31 -28.14
CA THR A 467 -31.38 6.59 -26.86
C THR A 467 -30.22 5.60 -26.71
N ALA A 468 -29.83 4.91 -27.78
CA ALA A 468 -28.69 4.00 -27.75
C ALA A 468 -27.37 4.76 -27.55
N ALA A 469 -27.23 5.94 -28.15
CA ALA A 469 -26.07 6.80 -27.92
C ALA A 469 -25.97 7.26 -26.45
N ASP A 470 -27.10 7.63 -25.84
CA ASP A 470 -27.20 7.99 -24.42
C ASP A 470 -26.82 6.81 -23.50
N VAL A 471 -27.32 5.60 -23.79
CA VAL A 471 -26.97 4.39 -23.00
C VAL A 471 -25.48 4.04 -23.13
N LEU A 472 -24.88 4.18 -24.32
CA LEU A 472 -23.45 3.97 -24.51
C LEU A 472 -22.61 5.03 -23.77
N ALA A 473 -23.03 6.29 -23.79
CA ALA A 473 -22.38 7.36 -23.03
C ALA A 473 -22.47 7.12 -21.51
N PHE A 474 -23.63 6.69 -21.02
CA PHE A 474 -23.83 6.32 -19.62
C PHE A 474 -23.00 5.10 -19.21
N SER A 475 -22.98 4.05 -20.04
CA SER A 475 -22.17 2.85 -19.80
C SER A 475 -20.69 3.19 -19.69
N ARG A 476 -20.18 4.06 -20.56
CA ARG A 476 -18.80 4.58 -20.47
C ARG A 476 -18.55 5.38 -19.21
N ALA A 477 -19.51 6.24 -18.82
CA ALA A 477 -19.38 7.08 -17.63
C ALA A 477 -19.32 6.25 -16.35
N ILE A 478 -20.22 5.27 -16.22
CA ILE A 478 -20.30 4.38 -15.05
C ILE A 478 -19.16 3.38 -15.02
N ALA A 479 -18.81 2.73 -16.14
CA ALA A 479 -17.75 1.73 -16.17
C ALA A 479 -16.37 2.27 -15.76
N ALA A 480 -16.16 3.59 -15.87
CA ALA A 480 -14.95 4.26 -15.40
C ALA A 480 -14.90 4.49 -13.88
N LEU A 481 -16.02 4.30 -13.17
CA LEU A 481 -16.14 4.52 -11.72
C LEU A 481 -15.80 3.24 -10.93
N PRO A 482 -15.38 3.36 -9.66
CA PRO A 482 -15.22 2.21 -8.77
C PRO A 482 -16.53 1.41 -8.68
N ARG A 483 -16.44 0.07 -8.82
CA ARG A 483 -17.62 -0.85 -8.86
C ARG A 483 -18.64 -0.52 -9.96
N GLY A 484 -18.24 0.22 -10.99
CA GLY A 484 -19.10 0.60 -12.10
C GLY A 484 -19.67 -0.58 -12.89
N SER A 485 -18.86 -1.62 -13.13
CA SER A 485 -19.32 -2.83 -13.84
C SER A 485 -20.35 -3.63 -13.03
N ASP A 486 -20.20 -3.70 -11.70
CA ASP A 486 -21.21 -4.29 -10.80
C ASP A 486 -22.53 -3.50 -10.90
N LEU A 487 -22.45 -2.17 -10.93
CA LEU A 487 -23.61 -1.29 -11.06
C LEU A 487 -24.30 -1.43 -12.43
N LEU A 488 -23.53 -1.52 -13.53
CA LEU A 488 -24.10 -1.76 -14.86
C LEU A 488 -24.84 -3.10 -14.94
N HIS A 489 -24.29 -4.14 -14.31
CA HIS A 489 -24.98 -5.43 -14.19
C HIS A 489 -26.31 -5.30 -13.44
N ALA A 490 -26.29 -4.64 -12.28
CA ALA A 490 -27.48 -4.41 -11.46
C ALA A 490 -28.55 -3.53 -12.14
N LEU A 491 -28.16 -2.62 -13.03
CA LEU A 491 -29.09 -1.76 -13.80
C LEU A 491 -29.65 -2.45 -15.05
N SER A 492 -29.06 -3.56 -15.48
CA SER A 492 -29.46 -4.29 -16.67
C SER A 492 -30.65 -5.25 -16.45
N ARG A 493 -31.09 -5.93 -17.51
CA ARG A 493 -32.04 -7.06 -17.42
C ARG A 493 -31.51 -8.21 -16.55
N ASP A 494 -30.20 -8.40 -16.51
CA ASP A 494 -29.55 -9.54 -15.85
C ASP A 494 -29.39 -9.35 -14.34
N SER A 495 -29.97 -8.29 -13.76
CA SER A 495 -29.86 -7.94 -12.34
C SER A 495 -30.19 -9.08 -11.36
N HIS A 496 -31.08 -9.99 -11.74
CA HIS A 496 -31.49 -11.16 -10.95
C HIS A 496 -30.59 -12.40 -11.15
N GLN A 497 -29.69 -12.38 -12.13
CA GLN A 497 -28.74 -13.46 -12.40
C GLN A 497 -27.41 -13.19 -11.67
N THR A 498 -26.86 -14.23 -11.04
CA THR A 498 -25.55 -14.15 -10.39
C THR A 498 -24.45 -14.14 -11.45
N ALA A 499 -23.91 -12.95 -11.75
CA ALA A 499 -22.75 -12.82 -12.61
C ALA A 499 -21.50 -13.39 -11.91
N THR A 500 -20.67 -14.13 -12.65
CA THR A 500 -19.38 -14.58 -12.13
C THR A 500 -18.41 -13.40 -12.01
N LYS A 501 -17.42 -13.51 -11.13
CA LYS A 501 -16.38 -12.48 -10.96
C LYS A 501 -15.65 -12.22 -12.28
N GLU A 502 -15.44 -13.29 -13.06
CA GLU A 502 -14.76 -13.28 -14.35
C GLU A 502 -15.56 -12.51 -15.41
N GLN A 503 -16.90 -12.63 -15.42
CA GLN A 503 -17.78 -11.88 -16.33
C GLN A 503 -17.75 -10.38 -16.02
N ILE A 504 -17.86 -9.99 -14.74
CA ILE A 504 -17.78 -8.58 -14.34
C ILE A 504 -16.39 -8.00 -14.66
N GLN A 505 -15.33 -8.77 -14.44
CA GLN A 505 -13.97 -8.37 -14.81
C GLN A 505 -13.80 -8.21 -16.32
N ALA A 506 -14.35 -9.12 -17.12
CA ALA A 506 -14.34 -9.01 -18.57
C ALA A 506 -15.11 -7.77 -19.05
N LEU A 507 -16.25 -7.45 -18.41
CA LEU A 507 -17.03 -6.24 -18.71
C LEU A 507 -16.21 -4.98 -18.42
N HIS A 508 -15.50 -4.94 -17.29
CA HIS A 508 -14.57 -3.85 -16.98
C HIS A 508 -13.49 -3.72 -18.06
N VAL A 509 -12.84 -4.83 -18.44
CA VAL A 509 -11.76 -4.82 -19.45
C VAL A 509 -12.28 -4.31 -20.80
N PHE A 510 -13.48 -4.74 -21.20
CA PHE A 510 -14.11 -4.29 -22.44
C PHE A 510 -14.26 -2.76 -22.47
N TRP A 511 -14.90 -2.17 -21.45
CA TRP A 511 -15.14 -0.72 -21.41
C TRP A 511 -13.84 0.08 -21.24
N THR A 512 -12.85 -0.47 -20.56
CA THR A 512 -11.52 0.17 -20.43
C THR A 512 -10.80 0.22 -21.77
N ALA A 513 -10.79 -0.89 -22.53
CA ALA A 513 -10.19 -0.91 -23.86
C ALA A 513 -10.98 -0.08 -24.88
N GLU A 514 -12.32 -0.01 -24.76
CA GLU A 514 -13.15 0.85 -25.62
C GLU A 514 -12.84 2.32 -25.39
N ALA A 515 -12.82 2.77 -24.13
CA ALA A 515 -12.51 4.15 -23.78
C ALA A 515 -11.11 4.56 -24.26
N ALA A 516 -10.10 3.72 -24.02
CA ALA A 516 -8.74 3.96 -24.49
C ALA A 516 -8.65 4.01 -26.02
N GLY A 517 -9.32 3.07 -26.71
CA GLY A 517 -9.31 2.97 -28.16
C GLY A 517 -9.97 4.15 -28.89
N ARG A 518 -10.86 4.91 -28.22
CA ARG A 518 -11.48 6.12 -28.80
C ARG A 518 -10.51 7.31 -28.89
N THR A 519 -9.55 7.39 -27.99
CA THR A 519 -8.60 8.51 -27.89
C THR A 519 -7.23 8.18 -28.49
N GLU A 520 -6.97 6.91 -28.80
CA GLU A 520 -5.65 6.44 -29.24
C GLU A 520 -5.38 6.73 -30.72
N PRO A 521 -4.35 7.53 -31.05
CA PRO A 521 -3.97 7.82 -32.44
C PRO A 521 -3.14 6.71 -33.10
N ASP A 522 -2.41 5.89 -32.34
CA ASP A 522 -1.54 4.84 -32.90
C ASP A 522 -2.37 3.62 -33.36
N THR A 523 -2.27 3.29 -34.65
CA THR A 523 -3.00 2.18 -35.27
C THR A 523 -2.60 0.82 -34.70
N ALA A 524 -1.33 0.64 -34.31
CA ALA A 524 -0.85 -0.61 -33.71
C ALA A 524 -1.42 -0.80 -32.30
N VAL A 525 -1.46 0.27 -31.49
CA VAL A 525 -2.08 0.24 -30.16
C VAL A 525 -3.59 0.04 -30.28
N SER A 526 -4.24 0.71 -31.23
CA SER A 526 -5.68 0.53 -31.48
C SER A 526 -6.01 -0.91 -31.90
N ALA A 527 -5.17 -1.56 -32.72
CA ALA A 527 -5.32 -2.96 -33.07
C ALA A 527 -5.17 -3.88 -31.85
N TRP A 528 -4.17 -3.63 -31.01
CA TRP A 528 -3.94 -4.37 -29.76
C TRP A 528 -5.13 -4.24 -28.77
N LEU A 529 -5.65 -3.02 -28.56
CA LEU A 529 -6.86 -2.78 -27.77
C LEU A 529 -8.10 -3.45 -28.38
N SER A 530 -8.16 -3.57 -29.71
CA SER A 530 -9.23 -4.30 -30.40
C SER A 530 -9.25 -5.78 -30.06
N GLN A 531 -8.07 -6.42 -30.02
CA GLN A 531 -7.94 -7.83 -29.65
C GLN A 531 -8.41 -8.04 -28.20
N ALA A 532 -7.99 -7.15 -27.28
CA ALA A 532 -8.45 -7.18 -25.89
C ALA A 532 -9.97 -7.08 -25.76
N ARG A 533 -10.63 -6.21 -26.55
CA ARG A 533 -12.10 -6.08 -26.56
C ARG A 533 -12.81 -7.32 -27.08
N GLN A 534 -12.29 -7.96 -28.13
CA GLN A 534 -12.89 -9.16 -28.70
C GLN A 534 -12.87 -10.32 -27.69
N VAL A 535 -11.72 -10.55 -27.05
CA VAL A 535 -11.58 -11.56 -25.98
C VAL A 535 -12.49 -11.22 -24.79
N ALA A 536 -12.52 -9.94 -24.37
CA ALA A 536 -13.38 -9.50 -23.27
C ALA A 536 -14.87 -9.72 -23.57
N LEU A 537 -15.33 -9.40 -24.79
CA LEU A 537 -16.71 -9.58 -25.20
C LEU A 537 -17.11 -11.06 -25.23
N ALA A 538 -16.26 -11.96 -25.72
CA ALA A 538 -16.49 -13.40 -25.69
C ALA A 538 -16.61 -13.93 -24.25
N ARG A 539 -15.72 -13.48 -23.35
CA ARG A 539 -15.77 -13.83 -21.92
C ARG A 539 -17.01 -13.28 -21.21
N CYS A 540 -17.49 -12.10 -21.59
CA CYS A 540 -18.75 -11.56 -21.05
C CYS A 540 -19.96 -12.43 -21.45
N LYS A 541 -19.94 -13.01 -22.65
CA LYS A 541 -21.00 -13.91 -23.13
C LYS A 541 -20.93 -15.33 -22.55
N GLY A 542 -19.79 -15.71 -21.98
CA GLY A 542 -19.53 -17.09 -21.53
C GLY A 542 -19.22 -18.06 -22.67
N ASP A 543 -18.77 -17.57 -23.83
CA ASP A 543 -18.41 -18.41 -24.97
C ASP A 543 -17.03 -19.06 -24.77
N GLU A 544 -16.99 -20.20 -24.08
CA GLU A 544 -15.74 -20.96 -23.83
C GLU A 544 -15.19 -21.67 -25.08
N ASN A 545 -16.02 -21.84 -26.12
CA ASN A 545 -15.65 -22.51 -27.38
C ASN A 545 -14.89 -21.60 -28.36
N LEU A 546 -14.84 -20.29 -28.10
CA LEU A 546 -14.16 -19.31 -28.95
C LEU A 546 -12.68 -19.23 -28.53
N GLU A 547 -11.82 -19.87 -29.32
CA GLU A 547 -10.39 -19.89 -29.06
C GLU A 547 -9.69 -18.73 -29.77
N PHE A 548 -8.87 -17.98 -29.02
CA PHE A 548 -8.10 -16.83 -29.52
C PHE A 548 -6.60 -17.14 -29.52
N ASP A 549 -5.83 -16.39 -30.31
CA ASP A 549 -4.37 -16.42 -30.26
C ASP A 549 -3.84 -16.00 -28.87
N ASP A 550 -2.70 -16.58 -28.46
CA ASP A 550 -2.03 -16.26 -27.19
C ASP A 550 -1.77 -14.76 -27.03
N VAL A 551 -1.45 -14.07 -28.13
CA VAL A 551 -1.21 -12.62 -28.17
C VAL A 551 -2.47 -11.82 -27.85
N ALA A 552 -3.63 -12.28 -28.30
CA ALA A 552 -4.91 -11.63 -27.99
C ALA A 552 -5.27 -11.83 -26.50
N TYR A 553 -5.01 -13.01 -25.94
CA TYR A 553 -5.11 -13.24 -24.51
C TYR A 553 -4.13 -12.37 -23.71
N ALA A 554 -2.89 -12.20 -24.19
CA ALA A 554 -1.93 -11.31 -23.58
C ALA A 554 -2.41 -9.85 -23.57
N ALA A 555 -3.02 -9.39 -24.67
CA ALA A 555 -3.63 -8.05 -24.76
C ALA A 555 -4.77 -7.88 -23.74
N TYR A 556 -5.68 -8.84 -23.66
CA TYR A 556 -6.76 -8.87 -22.67
C TYR A 556 -6.21 -8.80 -21.23
N ASN A 557 -5.25 -9.66 -20.89
CA ASN A 557 -4.67 -9.74 -19.55
C ASN A 557 -3.84 -8.51 -19.18
N ALA A 558 -3.25 -7.84 -20.17
CA ALA A 558 -2.57 -6.56 -20.00
C ALA A 558 -3.57 -5.43 -19.72
N VAL A 559 -4.67 -5.30 -20.48
CA VAL A 559 -5.71 -4.29 -20.20
C VAL A 559 -6.35 -4.55 -18.83
N ARG A 560 -6.59 -5.82 -18.47
CA ARG A 560 -7.03 -6.23 -17.13
C ARG A 560 -6.06 -5.78 -16.03
N SER A 561 -4.76 -5.77 -16.33
CA SER A 561 -3.72 -5.24 -15.45
C SER A 561 -3.52 -3.72 -15.60
N GLY A 562 -4.47 -2.99 -16.19
CA GLY A 562 -4.45 -1.53 -16.29
C GLY A 562 -3.54 -0.95 -17.37
N TYR A 563 -3.01 -1.75 -18.30
CA TYR A 563 -2.26 -1.22 -19.45
C TYR A 563 -3.22 -0.82 -20.57
N VAL A 564 -3.30 0.49 -20.83
CA VAL A 564 -4.12 1.06 -21.92
C VAL A 564 -3.34 1.33 -23.20
N SER A 565 -2.02 1.11 -23.20
CA SER A 565 -1.17 1.25 -24.39
C SER A 565 0.09 0.38 -24.27
N ASN A 566 0.51 -0.21 -25.41
CA ASN A 566 1.75 -0.97 -25.56
C ASN A 566 2.83 -0.22 -26.38
N ALA A 567 2.60 1.05 -26.74
CA ALA A 567 3.54 1.87 -27.51
C ALA A 567 4.87 2.13 -26.78
N PRO A 568 5.96 2.49 -27.49
CA PRO A 568 7.21 2.91 -26.88
C PRO A 568 7.00 4.05 -25.85
N GLY A 569 7.60 3.91 -24.67
CA GLY A 569 7.47 4.90 -23.59
C GLY A 569 6.26 4.73 -22.66
N SER A 570 5.27 3.91 -23.04
CA SER A 570 4.15 3.48 -22.20
C SER A 570 4.62 2.71 -20.95
N LEU A 571 3.73 2.56 -19.95
CA LEU A 571 4.03 1.74 -18.76
C LEU A 571 4.32 0.28 -19.14
N TYR A 572 3.60 -0.27 -20.13
CA TYR A 572 3.82 -1.62 -20.65
C TYR A 572 5.25 -1.76 -21.17
N ALA A 573 5.67 -0.86 -22.06
CA ALA A 573 7.01 -0.87 -22.64
C ALA A 573 8.12 -0.69 -21.59
N ARG A 574 7.89 0.14 -20.56
CA ARG A 574 8.84 0.32 -19.44
C ARG A 574 9.03 -0.96 -18.63
N HIS A 575 7.94 -1.68 -18.35
CA HIS A 575 8.00 -2.94 -17.61
C HIS A 575 8.68 -4.04 -18.43
N ASP A 576 8.32 -4.18 -19.70
CA ASP A 576 8.97 -5.12 -20.61
C ASP A 576 10.49 -4.84 -20.71
N ALA A 577 10.88 -3.57 -20.86
CA ALA A 577 12.29 -3.17 -20.87
C ALA A 577 13.00 -3.46 -19.54
N ARG A 578 12.33 -3.26 -18.39
CA ARG A 578 12.90 -3.55 -17.06
C ARG A 578 13.12 -5.06 -16.87
N MET A 579 12.17 -5.89 -17.30
CA MET A 579 12.30 -7.35 -17.30
C MET A 579 13.45 -7.80 -18.21
N ARG A 580 13.50 -7.34 -19.47
CA ARG A 580 14.60 -7.66 -20.39
C ARG A 580 15.97 -7.30 -19.79
N LYS A 581 16.07 -6.12 -19.17
CA LYS A 581 17.28 -5.66 -18.49
C LYS A 581 17.70 -6.58 -17.34
N ALA A 582 16.74 -7.08 -16.56
CA ALA A 582 17.02 -8.01 -15.48
C ALA A 582 17.55 -9.36 -16.00
N LEU A 583 17.02 -9.83 -17.13
CA LEU A 583 17.39 -11.12 -17.72
C LEU A 583 18.72 -11.10 -18.49
N THR A 584 19.01 -10.00 -19.20
CA THR A 584 20.18 -9.91 -20.09
C THR A 584 21.29 -9.10 -19.44
N GLU A 585 21.08 -7.80 -19.26
CA GLU A 585 22.15 -6.89 -18.81
C GLU A 585 22.68 -7.27 -17.43
N TRP A 586 21.82 -7.59 -16.45
CA TRP A 586 22.29 -7.89 -15.09
C TRP A 586 23.09 -9.21 -15.02
N VAL A 587 22.72 -10.20 -15.83
CA VAL A 587 23.44 -11.47 -15.96
C VAL A 587 24.79 -11.25 -16.67
N ILE A 588 24.81 -10.51 -17.80
CA ILE A 588 26.05 -10.17 -18.51
C ILE A 588 27.01 -9.37 -17.61
N ARG A 589 26.50 -8.44 -16.81
CA ARG A 589 27.32 -7.65 -15.86
C ARG A 589 27.89 -8.52 -14.75
N ALA A 590 27.14 -9.52 -14.27
CA ALA A 590 27.60 -10.45 -13.26
C ALA A 590 28.70 -11.38 -13.80
N THR A 591 28.56 -11.88 -15.03
CA THR A 591 29.55 -12.76 -15.70
C THR A 591 30.82 -12.03 -16.10
N SER A 592 30.71 -10.80 -16.61
CA SER A 592 31.86 -10.01 -17.11
C SER A 592 32.78 -9.42 -16.03
N ALA A 593 32.39 -9.53 -14.74
CA ALA A 593 33.22 -9.17 -13.59
C ALA A 593 34.27 -10.23 -13.23
N ASP A 594 34.04 -11.49 -13.63
CA ASP A 594 35.03 -12.56 -13.54
C ASP A 594 35.84 -12.56 -14.85
N ASN A 595 37.16 -12.38 -14.79
CA ASN A 595 38.09 -12.16 -15.93
C ASN A 595 38.20 -13.31 -16.97
N ARG A 596 37.18 -14.16 -17.14
CA ARG A 596 37.16 -15.27 -18.10
C ARG A 596 36.62 -14.84 -19.47
N PRO A 597 37.04 -15.47 -20.58
CA PRO A 597 36.52 -15.18 -21.91
C PRO A 597 35.12 -15.79 -22.03
N ASN A 598 34.11 -14.93 -22.17
CA ASN A 598 32.75 -15.31 -22.58
C ASN A 598 32.34 -14.35 -23.70
N ASP A 599 31.59 -14.84 -24.68
CA ASP A 599 31.24 -14.20 -25.96
C ASP A 599 30.29 -12.97 -25.87
N ALA A 600 30.02 -12.46 -24.66
CA ALA A 600 29.16 -11.28 -24.49
C ALA A 600 29.98 -9.97 -24.65
N PRO A 601 29.44 -8.95 -25.34
CA PRO A 601 30.12 -7.67 -25.53
C PRO A 601 30.44 -7.02 -24.18
N ARG A 602 31.73 -6.89 -23.91
CA ARG A 602 32.26 -6.35 -22.65
C ARG A 602 31.93 -4.86 -22.56
N PRO A 603 31.28 -4.37 -21.48
CA PRO A 603 31.12 -2.94 -21.29
C PRO A 603 32.51 -2.28 -21.20
N ALA A 604 32.64 -1.09 -21.80
CA ALA A 604 33.88 -0.32 -21.85
C ALA A 604 34.56 -0.25 -20.47
N VAL A 605 35.89 -0.37 -20.46
CA VAL A 605 36.71 -0.51 -19.24
C VAL A 605 36.40 0.58 -18.21
N TRP A 606 36.27 1.83 -18.63
CA TRP A 606 35.94 2.96 -17.74
C TRP A 606 34.57 2.81 -17.04
N ARG A 607 33.55 2.26 -17.71
CA ARG A 607 32.21 2.03 -17.11
C ARG A 607 32.23 0.95 -16.03
N ARG A 608 33.19 0.03 -16.06
CA ARG A 608 33.35 -1.04 -15.05
C ARG A 608 33.88 -0.52 -13.72
N PHE A 609 34.66 0.56 -13.78
CA PHE A 609 35.18 1.20 -12.58
C PHE A 609 34.07 1.99 -11.87
N VAL A 610 33.16 2.64 -12.60
CA VAL A 610 32.08 3.46 -12.02
C VAL A 610 31.02 2.59 -11.30
N PRO A 611 30.94 2.63 -9.95
CA PRO A 611 30.12 1.70 -9.17
C PRO A 611 28.62 1.79 -9.44
N THR A 612 28.14 2.97 -9.82
CA THR A 612 26.72 3.25 -10.08
C THR A 612 26.26 2.77 -11.47
N LEU A 613 27.18 2.60 -12.43
CA LEU A 613 26.86 2.19 -13.79
C LEU A 613 26.79 0.66 -13.94
N ASN A 614 27.64 -0.08 -13.22
CA ASN A 614 27.72 -1.54 -13.28
C ASN A 614 26.95 -2.25 -12.14
N LYS A 615 25.76 -1.76 -11.81
CA LYS A 615 24.89 -2.35 -10.77
C LYS A 615 24.23 -3.65 -11.26
N THR A 616 24.24 -4.68 -10.41
CA THR A 616 23.57 -5.98 -10.62
C THR A 616 23.33 -6.68 -9.28
N PRO A 617 22.14 -7.26 -9.05
CA PRO A 617 21.87 -8.07 -7.86
C PRO A 617 22.49 -9.48 -7.94
N PHE A 618 22.96 -9.92 -9.11
CA PHE A 618 23.38 -11.31 -9.37
C PHE A 618 24.88 -11.56 -9.28
N SER A 619 25.64 -10.66 -8.64
CA SER A 619 27.08 -10.90 -8.44
C SER A 619 27.32 -12.14 -7.59
N LYS A 620 28.40 -12.87 -7.87
CA LYS A 620 28.82 -14.06 -7.11
C LYS A 620 28.79 -13.89 -5.58
N ARG A 621 29.21 -12.72 -5.07
CA ARG A 621 29.20 -12.43 -3.63
C ARG A 621 27.77 -12.30 -3.09
N LEU A 622 26.89 -11.62 -3.83
CA LEU A 622 25.49 -11.42 -3.46
C LEU A 622 24.70 -12.74 -3.48
N LEU A 623 24.88 -13.59 -4.50
CA LEU A 623 24.20 -14.90 -4.56
C LEU A 623 24.59 -15.77 -3.35
N ASN A 624 25.89 -15.79 -3.00
CA ASN A 624 26.38 -16.56 -1.86
C ASN A 624 25.80 -16.08 -0.52
N ARG A 625 25.71 -14.76 -0.34
CA ARG A 625 25.11 -14.15 0.85
C ARG A 625 23.60 -14.30 0.88
N GLY A 626 22.95 -14.26 -0.29
CA GLY A 626 21.54 -14.62 -0.45
C GLY A 626 21.27 -15.99 0.12
N TYR A 627 22.06 -17.00 -0.26
CA TYR A 627 21.97 -18.33 0.34
C TYR A 627 22.26 -18.34 1.85
N GLU A 628 23.25 -17.58 2.34
CA GLU A 628 23.56 -17.55 3.79
C GLU A 628 22.42 -16.93 4.61
N VAL A 629 21.88 -15.79 4.17
CA VAL A 629 20.77 -15.12 4.85
C VAL A 629 19.50 -15.94 4.76
N SER A 630 19.11 -16.41 3.58
CA SER A 630 17.88 -17.23 3.42
C SER A 630 17.94 -18.51 4.26
N GLU A 631 19.07 -19.23 4.27
CA GLU A 631 19.20 -20.46 5.06
C GLU A 631 19.26 -20.18 6.55
N SER A 632 19.83 -19.04 6.98
CA SER A 632 19.77 -18.62 8.39
C SER A 632 18.34 -18.32 8.86
N MET A 633 17.45 -17.97 7.92
CA MET A 633 16.01 -17.84 8.17
C MET A 633 15.28 -19.18 8.03
N GLY A 634 15.94 -20.27 7.64
CA GLY A 634 15.34 -21.60 7.47
C GLY A 634 14.64 -21.83 6.13
N LEU A 635 14.86 -20.97 5.13
CA LEU A 635 14.37 -21.19 3.77
C LEU A 635 15.24 -22.22 3.04
N ASP A 636 14.61 -23.10 2.27
CA ASP A 636 15.30 -24.05 1.41
C ASP A 636 16.04 -23.34 0.27
N SER A 637 17.12 -23.95 -0.19
CA SER A 637 17.97 -23.38 -1.22
C SER A 637 18.56 -24.45 -2.13
N ALA A 638 18.97 -24.07 -3.34
CA ALA A 638 19.65 -25.00 -4.25
C ALA A 638 20.93 -25.59 -3.61
N ARG A 639 21.60 -24.79 -2.75
CA ARG A 639 22.76 -25.21 -1.96
C ARG A 639 22.40 -26.33 -0.98
N MET A 640 21.31 -26.17 -0.22
CA MET A 640 20.82 -27.19 0.70
C MET A 640 20.33 -28.45 -0.01
N GLN A 641 19.63 -28.31 -1.14
CA GLN A 641 19.16 -29.45 -1.93
C GLN A 641 20.32 -30.31 -2.44
N VAL A 642 21.37 -29.68 -2.99
CA VAL A 642 22.59 -30.39 -3.42
C VAL A 642 23.32 -30.99 -2.23
N ASP A 643 23.42 -30.31 -1.08
CA ASP A 643 23.99 -30.88 0.14
C ASP A 643 23.24 -32.15 0.60
N ARG A 644 21.90 -32.11 0.64
CA ARG A 644 21.07 -33.27 0.98
C ARG A 644 21.30 -34.42 0.00
N ALA A 645 21.39 -34.13 -1.31
CA ALA A 645 21.69 -35.14 -2.32
C ALA A 645 23.08 -35.76 -2.14
N ILE A 646 24.10 -34.96 -1.85
CA ILE A 646 25.46 -35.44 -1.56
C ILE A 646 25.44 -36.32 -0.30
N ARG A 647 24.79 -35.90 0.79
CA ARG A 647 24.68 -36.68 2.04
C ARG A 647 23.98 -38.02 1.83
N ARG A 648 22.88 -38.04 1.06
CA ARG A 648 22.16 -39.27 0.69
C ARG A 648 23.09 -40.22 -0.08
N ARG A 649 23.82 -39.72 -1.10
CA ARG A 649 24.79 -40.52 -1.85
C ARG A 649 25.95 -41.02 -0.99
N MET A 650 26.51 -40.17 -0.12
CA MET A 650 27.57 -40.54 0.82
C MET A 650 27.14 -41.66 1.77
N THR A 651 25.88 -41.65 2.24
CA THR A 651 25.34 -42.70 3.11
C THR A 651 25.26 -44.03 2.34
N ARG A 652 24.78 -43.99 1.09
CA ARG A 652 24.64 -45.16 0.20
C ARG A 652 25.99 -45.70 -0.33
N LEU A 653 27.06 -44.92 -0.29
CA LEU A 653 28.41 -45.41 -0.59
C LEU A 653 28.95 -46.37 0.47
N THR A 654 28.47 -46.29 1.73
CA THR A 654 28.93 -47.16 2.82
C THR A 654 28.76 -48.66 2.52
N PRO A 655 27.57 -49.17 2.13
CA PRO A 655 27.40 -50.57 1.76
C PRO A 655 28.17 -50.97 0.49
N LEU A 656 28.37 -50.04 -0.46
CA LEU A 656 29.20 -50.29 -1.66
C LEU A 656 30.67 -50.47 -1.30
N ILE A 657 31.19 -49.66 -0.36
CA ILE A 657 32.55 -49.77 0.17
C ILE A 657 32.71 -51.12 0.89
N GLU A 658 31.73 -51.55 1.67
CA GLU A 658 31.73 -52.85 2.36
C GLU A 658 31.67 -54.03 1.37
N ALA A 659 30.80 -53.97 0.37
CA ALA A 659 30.72 -54.99 -0.67
C ALA A 659 32.02 -55.09 -1.50
N SER A 660 32.66 -53.94 -1.79
CA SER A 660 33.95 -53.88 -2.48
C SER A 660 35.09 -54.48 -1.64
N ARG A 661 35.07 -54.31 -0.31
CA ARG A 661 36.01 -55.00 0.62
C ARG A 661 35.83 -56.51 0.65
N GLN A 662 34.59 -56.99 0.53
CA GLN A 662 34.28 -58.41 0.60
C GLN A 662 34.61 -59.16 -0.71
N HIS A 663 34.80 -58.44 -1.82
CA HIS A 663 35.20 -59.03 -3.09
C HIS A 663 36.70 -59.37 -3.09
N ARG A 664 37.05 -60.67 -3.24
CA ARG A 664 38.42 -61.18 -3.10
C ARG A 664 39.33 -60.68 -4.25
N GLY A 665 40.09 -59.62 -3.98
CA GLY A 665 41.17 -59.10 -4.83
C GLY A 665 41.88 -57.90 -4.18
N GLY A 666 43.21 -57.82 -4.34
CA GLY A 666 44.03 -56.78 -3.69
C GLY A 666 43.69 -55.34 -4.10
N GLU A 667 43.15 -55.13 -5.30
CA GLU A 667 42.81 -53.79 -5.81
C GLU A 667 41.49 -53.23 -5.24
N GLY A 668 40.45 -54.05 -5.12
CA GLY A 668 39.15 -53.63 -4.56
C GLY A 668 39.22 -53.26 -3.08
N THR A 669 40.08 -53.94 -2.31
CA THR A 669 40.28 -53.66 -0.88
C THR A 669 40.96 -52.29 -0.67
N LEU A 670 41.95 -51.95 -1.51
CA LEU A 670 42.64 -50.66 -1.47
C LEU A 670 41.72 -49.51 -1.94
N ASP A 671 40.98 -49.70 -3.03
CA ASP A 671 40.04 -48.69 -3.52
C ASP A 671 38.89 -48.44 -2.53
N ALA A 672 38.43 -49.46 -1.80
CA ALA A 672 37.46 -49.30 -0.72
C ALA A 672 38.03 -48.51 0.48
N LEU A 673 39.29 -48.76 0.87
CA LEU A 673 39.99 -47.99 1.91
C LEU A 673 40.18 -46.52 1.49
N PHE A 674 40.57 -46.30 0.24
CA PHE A 674 40.78 -44.96 -0.32
C PHE A 674 39.47 -44.18 -0.42
N SER A 675 38.40 -44.84 -0.87
CA SER A 675 37.04 -44.29 -0.90
C SER A 675 36.54 -43.93 0.49
N GLN A 676 36.76 -44.78 1.50
CA GLN A 676 36.37 -44.46 2.88
C GLN A 676 37.15 -43.26 3.44
N THR A 677 38.46 -43.18 3.18
CA THR A 677 39.29 -42.05 3.66
C THR A 677 38.83 -40.71 3.07
N LEU A 678 38.43 -40.70 1.79
CA LEU A 678 37.88 -39.52 1.12
C LEU A 678 36.48 -39.18 1.65
N LEU A 679 35.64 -40.18 1.89
CA LEU A 679 34.31 -40.01 2.46
C LEU A 679 34.37 -39.41 3.88
N ASP A 680 35.28 -39.90 4.72
CA ASP A 680 35.51 -39.40 6.07
C ASP A 680 36.05 -37.96 6.08
N TYR A 681 36.83 -37.59 5.05
CA TYR A 681 37.23 -36.20 4.86
C TYR A 681 36.02 -35.30 4.58
N LEU A 682 35.14 -35.70 3.67
CA LEU A 682 33.91 -34.95 3.35
C LEU A 682 32.97 -34.87 4.56
N LYS A 683 32.75 -35.98 5.29
CA LYS A 683 31.96 -36.00 6.54
C LYS A 683 32.51 -35.01 7.56
N ARG A 684 33.84 -34.90 7.69
CA ARG A 684 34.45 -33.91 8.60
C ARG A 684 34.22 -32.47 8.15
N LEU A 685 34.22 -32.19 6.84
CA LEU A 685 33.90 -30.85 6.34
C LEU A 685 32.44 -30.50 6.66
N ASP A 686 31.54 -31.44 6.46
CA ASP A 686 30.12 -31.30 6.80
C ASP A 686 29.92 -31.05 8.31
N ASN A 687 30.54 -31.88 9.16
CA ASN A 687 30.48 -31.73 10.63
C ASN A 687 31.10 -30.42 11.14
N ARG A 688 31.90 -29.72 10.32
CA ARG A 688 32.43 -28.38 10.63
C ARG A 688 31.50 -27.25 10.17
N GLY A 689 30.30 -27.58 9.70
CA GLY A 689 29.32 -26.62 9.19
C GLY A 689 29.63 -26.10 7.78
N ARG A 690 30.45 -26.80 6.98
CA ARG A 690 30.67 -26.41 5.58
C ARG A 690 29.67 -27.10 4.66
N HIS A 691 28.97 -26.31 3.85
CA HIS A 691 28.14 -26.81 2.75
C HIS A 691 28.97 -27.63 1.75
N LEU A 692 28.63 -28.91 1.58
CA LEU A 692 29.33 -29.85 0.70
C LEU A 692 29.26 -29.43 -0.78
N SER A 693 28.15 -28.83 -1.20
CA SER A 693 27.91 -28.26 -2.52
C SER A 693 28.89 -27.13 -2.90
N LYS A 694 29.51 -26.47 -1.90
CA LYS A 694 30.56 -25.46 -2.12
C LYS A 694 31.98 -26.03 -2.05
N VAL A 695 32.13 -27.30 -1.65
CA VAL A 695 33.44 -27.94 -1.53
C VAL A 695 33.95 -28.30 -2.92
N THR A 696 35.05 -27.67 -3.32
CA THR A 696 35.86 -28.08 -4.46
C THR A 696 37.18 -28.64 -3.93
N LEU A 697 37.55 -29.83 -4.41
CA LEU A 697 38.77 -30.48 -3.95
C LEU A 697 39.98 -29.91 -4.70
N SER A 698 40.94 -29.39 -3.94
CA SER A 698 42.19 -28.84 -4.44
C SER A 698 43.39 -29.75 -4.14
N GLY A 699 44.55 -29.49 -4.76
CA GLY A 699 45.78 -30.22 -4.45
C GLY A 699 46.22 -30.10 -2.98
N ARG A 700 45.83 -29.03 -2.28
CA ARG A 700 46.07 -28.88 -0.83
C ARG A 700 45.18 -29.80 0.00
N ASP A 701 43.94 -30.03 -0.45
CA ASP A 701 43.03 -30.97 0.21
C ASP A 701 43.52 -32.40 0.01
N ALA A 702 44.04 -32.74 -1.18
CA ALA A 702 44.65 -34.04 -1.45
C ALA A 702 45.77 -34.37 -0.44
N LYS A 703 46.65 -33.40 -0.10
CA LYS A 703 47.68 -33.58 0.93
C LYS A 703 47.09 -33.88 2.31
N LYS A 704 46.05 -33.14 2.72
CA LYS A 704 45.34 -33.35 4.00
C LYS A 704 44.59 -34.68 4.07
N ILE A 705 44.18 -35.22 2.92
CA ILE A 705 43.53 -36.53 2.83
C ILE A 705 44.61 -37.64 2.93
N ILE A 706 45.75 -37.49 2.24
CA ILE A 706 46.89 -38.42 2.32
C ILE A 706 47.41 -38.55 3.76
N GLU A 707 47.49 -37.44 4.49
CA GLU A 707 47.95 -37.42 5.88
C GLU A 707 47.10 -38.29 6.82
N ARG A 708 45.86 -38.64 6.42
CA ARG A 708 44.93 -39.47 7.18
C ARG A 708 44.91 -40.94 6.83
N LEU A 709 45.65 -41.35 5.81
CA LEU A 709 45.81 -42.78 5.55
C LEU A 709 46.54 -43.43 6.73
N PRO A 710 46.23 -44.70 7.06
CA PRO A 710 47.01 -45.47 8.02
C PRO A 710 48.51 -45.38 7.68
N SER A 711 49.38 -45.25 8.69
CA SER A 711 50.81 -44.97 8.52
C SER A 711 51.48 -45.94 7.54
N VAL A 712 51.17 -47.23 7.65
CA VAL A 712 51.68 -48.33 6.80
C VAL A 712 51.24 -48.17 5.33
N VAL A 713 49.98 -47.77 5.10
CA VAL A 713 49.41 -47.57 3.75
C VAL A 713 49.95 -46.28 3.13
N ARG A 714 50.18 -45.24 3.95
CA ARG A 714 50.77 -43.98 3.52
C ARG A 714 52.21 -44.18 3.04
N THR A 715 52.99 -45.03 3.69
CA THR A 715 54.38 -45.34 3.28
C THR A 715 54.44 -46.24 2.04
N MET A 716 53.56 -47.24 1.92
CA MET A 716 53.61 -48.21 0.80
C MET A 716 52.82 -47.79 -0.45
N HIS A 717 51.75 -46.98 -0.30
CA HIS A 717 50.78 -46.74 -1.38
C HIS A 717 50.42 -45.26 -1.61
N ALA A 718 51.19 -44.30 -1.10
CA ALA A 718 50.91 -42.87 -1.30
C ALA A 718 50.82 -42.46 -2.78
N ALA A 719 51.72 -42.96 -3.64
CA ALA A 719 51.70 -42.65 -5.08
C ALA A 719 50.42 -43.20 -5.76
N ARG A 720 50.00 -44.41 -5.38
CA ARG A 720 48.77 -45.04 -5.86
C ARG A 720 47.53 -44.28 -5.38
N PHE A 721 47.50 -43.83 -4.13
CA PHE A 721 46.43 -42.98 -3.61
C PHE A 721 46.37 -41.62 -4.32
N GLN A 722 47.52 -41.03 -4.63
CA GLN A 722 47.57 -39.76 -5.35
C GLN A 722 47.04 -39.91 -6.79
N SER A 723 47.30 -41.05 -7.44
CA SER A 723 46.69 -41.41 -8.72
C SER A 723 45.17 -41.61 -8.59
N PHE A 724 44.72 -42.33 -7.56
CA PHE A 724 43.29 -42.52 -7.24
C PHE A 724 42.56 -41.17 -7.06
N ILE A 725 43.12 -40.27 -6.24
CA ILE A 725 42.55 -38.93 -6.02
C ILE A 725 42.52 -38.11 -7.32
N LYS A 726 43.54 -38.18 -8.18
CA LYS A 726 43.52 -37.48 -9.48
C LYS A 726 42.41 -37.98 -10.41
N GLN A 727 42.10 -39.28 -10.37
CA GLN A 727 41.07 -39.89 -11.21
C GLN A 727 39.66 -39.56 -10.70
N VAL A 728 39.45 -39.67 -9.38
CA VAL A 728 38.13 -39.53 -8.76
C VAL A 728 37.79 -38.09 -8.37
N ALA A 729 38.80 -37.27 -8.04
CA ALA A 729 38.68 -35.87 -7.65
C ALA A 729 39.72 -35.02 -8.40
N PRO A 730 39.61 -34.86 -9.73
CA PRO A 730 40.51 -33.98 -10.49
C PRO A 730 40.43 -32.55 -9.95
N HIS A 731 41.45 -31.74 -10.24
CA HIS A 731 41.54 -30.38 -9.72
C HIS A 731 40.28 -29.56 -10.05
N GLY A 732 39.58 -29.08 -9.02
CA GLY A 732 38.34 -28.31 -9.17
C GLY A 732 37.06 -29.14 -9.27
N ALA A 733 37.14 -30.47 -9.11
CA ALA A 733 35.96 -31.33 -8.97
C ALA A 733 35.13 -30.92 -7.74
N THR A 734 33.82 -30.91 -7.91
CA THR A 734 32.89 -30.69 -6.78
C THR A 734 32.78 -31.95 -5.93
N ALA A 735 32.33 -31.81 -4.68
CA ALA A 735 32.05 -32.96 -3.84
C ALA A 735 31.03 -33.92 -4.48
N TYR A 736 30.03 -33.39 -5.22
CA TYR A 736 29.05 -34.21 -5.93
C TYR A 736 29.71 -35.05 -7.04
N GLU A 737 30.53 -34.43 -7.90
CA GLU A 737 31.25 -35.13 -8.98
C GLU A 737 32.19 -36.19 -8.41
N THR A 738 32.87 -35.86 -7.31
CA THR A 738 33.77 -36.78 -6.61
C THR A 738 33.03 -38.00 -6.09
N VAL A 739 31.90 -37.79 -5.39
CA VAL A 739 31.06 -38.87 -4.86
C VAL A 739 30.47 -39.73 -5.99
N SER A 740 30.09 -39.11 -7.12
CA SER A 740 29.54 -39.82 -8.27
C SER A 740 30.60 -40.72 -8.94
N ARG A 741 31.83 -40.21 -9.10
CA ARG A 741 32.95 -40.98 -9.65
C ARG A 741 33.44 -42.08 -8.70
N LEU A 742 33.38 -41.86 -7.38
CA LEU A 742 33.62 -42.91 -6.39
C LEU A 742 32.63 -44.05 -6.57
N GLU A 743 31.35 -43.73 -6.73
CA GLU A 743 30.30 -44.71 -6.91
C GLU A 743 30.48 -45.53 -8.18
N GLU A 744 30.69 -44.86 -9.31
CA GLU A 744 30.92 -45.51 -10.62
C GLU A 744 32.13 -46.46 -10.55
N ARG A 745 33.22 -46.00 -9.94
CA ARG A 745 34.43 -46.81 -9.77
C ARG A 745 34.21 -48.01 -8.85
N LEU A 746 33.52 -47.84 -7.72
CA LEU A 746 33.23 -48.95 -6.81
C LEU A 746 32.30 -49.98 -7.45
N ARG A 747 31.29 -49.53 -8.20
CA ARG A 747 30.38 -50.42 -8.95
C ARG A 747 31.11 -51.22 -10.02
N ALA A 748 32.08 -50.63 -10.72
CA ALA A 748 32.89 -51.34 -11.71
C ALA A 748 33.67 -52.56 -11.15
N HIS A 749 33.96 -52.57 -9.84
CA HIS A 749 34.69 -53.67 -9.18
C HIS A 749 33.77 -54.71 -8.53
N ILE A 750 32.45 -54.50 -8.51
CA ILE A 750 31.47 -55.39 -7.89
C ILE A 750 30.70 -56.12 -9.01
N PRO A 751 30.63 -57.48 -9.01
CA PRO A 751 29.84 -58.22 -9.98
C PRO A 751 28.37 -57.78 -9.97
N SER A 752 27.75 -57.66 -11.16
CA SER A 752 26.39 -57.11 -11.33
C SER A 752 25.33 -57.77 -10.44
N ALA A 753 25.48 -59.08 -10.15
CA ALA A 753 24.58 -59.85 -9.27
C ALA A 753 24.66 -59.47 -7.78
N ARG A 754 25.70 -58.74 -7.36
CA ARG A 754 25.93 -58.28 -5.97
C ARG A 754 25.91 -56.75 -5.85
N GLN A 755 25.59 -56.03 -6.93
CA GLN A 755 25.49 -54.58 -6.87
C GLN A 755 24.19 -54.19 -6.13
N PRO A 756 24.26 -53.31 -5.13
CA PRO A 756 23.05 -52.67 -4.61
C PRO A 756 22.38 -51.85 -5.74
N PRO A 757 21.05 -51.63 -5.63
CA PRO A 757 20.27 -50.98 -6.69
C PRO A 757 20.90 -49.66 -7.16
N ALA A 758 20.82 -49.40 -8.46
CA ALA A 758 21.25 -48.14 -9.06
C ALA A 758 20.49 -46.97 -8.42
N LEU A 759 21.15 -45.83 -8.27
CA LEU A 759 20.44 -44.59 -7.91
C LEU A 759 19.44 -44.25 -9.02
N GLU A 760 18.26 -43.81 -8.63
CA GLU A 760 17.29 -43.19 -9.54
C GLU A 760 17.99 -42.11 -10.38
N ALA A 761 17.50 -41.94 -11.61
CA ALA A 761 17.99 -40.89 -12.50
C ALA A 761 18.01 -39.55 -11.76
N VAL A 762 19.13 -38.84 -11.91
CA VAL A 762 19.27 -37.52 -11.29
C VAL A 762 18.23 -36.61 -11.92
N ASP A 763 17.35 -36.04 -11.08
CA ASP A 763 16.40 -35.03 -11.51
C ASP A 763 17.12 -33.92 -12.29
N ALA A 764 16.56 -33.51 -13.43
CA ALA A 764 17.09 -32.47 -14.29
C ALA A 764 17.33 -31.16 -13.50
N ASP A 765 16.46 -30.86 -12.53
CA ASP A 765 16.59 -29.70 -11.64
C ASP A 765 17.84 -29.79 -10.73
N LEU A 766 18.19 -30.99 -10.27
CA LEU A 766 19.39 -31.17 -9.45
C LEU A 766 20.66 -31.00 -10.29
N VAL A 767 20.65 -31.45 -11.55
CA VAL A 767 21.77 -31.27 -12.48
C VAL A 767 22.03 -29.78 -12.75
N THR A 768 20.98 -29.00 -13.01
CA THR A 768 21.11 -27.54 -13.22
C THR A 768 21.57 -26.83 -11.95
N ALA A 769 21.06 -27.21 -10.77
CA ALA A 769 21.52 -26.68 -9.48
C ALA A 769 23.00 -26.97 -9.20
N ILE A 770 23.48 -28.19 -9.49
CA ILE A 770 24.89 -28.56 -9.38
C ILE A 770 25.75 -27.70 -10.31
N GLY A 771 25.30 -27.48 -11.54
CA GLY A 771 25.95 -26.60 -12.51
C GLY A 771 26.10 -25.18 -11.96
N LEU A 772 25.00 -24.58 -11.50
CA LEU A 772 24.98 -23.22 -10.91
C LEU A 772 25.97 -23.09 -9.74
N LEU A 773 25.97 -24.04 -8.81
CA LEU A 773 26.83 -24.00 -7.62
C LEU A 773 28.30 -24.24 -7.94
N LYS A 774 28.61 -25.07 -8.94
CA LYS A 774 29.98 -25.27 -9.44
C LYS A 774 30.55 -23.97 -10.00
N HIS A 775 29.74 -23.21 -10.73
CA HIS A 775 30.17 -21.96 -11.35
C HIS A 775 30.16 -20.77 -10.38
N GLN A 776 29.30 -20.79 -9.36
CA GLN A 776 29.13 -19.74 -8.34
C GLN A 776 28.61 -18.40 -8.90
N HIS A 777 28.12 -18.38 -10.14
CA HIS A 777 27.51 -17.24 -10.83
C HIS A 777 26.52 -17.74 -11.88
N LEU A 778 25.58 -16.88 -12.30
CA LEU A 778 24.65 -17.16 -13.40
C LEU A 778 25.40 -17.09 -14.73
N ARG A 779 25.38 -18.15 -15.55
CA ARG A 779 26.00 -18.17 -16.89
C ARG A 779 25.02 -17.76 -17.96
N ASN A 780 23.78 -18.24 -17.84
CA ASN A 780 22.68 -17.95 -18.74
C ASN A 780 21.50 -17.40 -17.94
N LYS A 781 20.45 -17.02 -18.64
CA LYS A 781 19.24 -16.47 -18.01
C LYS A 781 18.42 -17.55 -17.30
N GLU A 782 18.51 -18.80 -17.75
CA GLU A 782 17.83 -19.96 -17.16
C GLU A 782 18.29 -20.22 -15.73
N ASP A 783 19.55 -19.92 -15.40
CA ASP A 783 20.08 -20.01 -14.03
C ASP A 783 19.32 -19.13 -13.02
N ILE A 784 18.62 -18.08 -13.47
CA ILE A 784 17.73 -17.27 -12.61
C ILE A 784 16.61 -18.14 -12.03
N VAL A 785 16.00 -18.99 -12.87
CA VAL A 785 14.95 -19.91 -12.44
C VAL A 785 15.51 -20.89 -11.42
N THR A 786 16.67 -21.50 -11.71
CA THR A 786 17.37 -22.44 -10.80
C THR A 786 17.67 -21.81 -9.44
N PHE A 787 18.08 -20.55 -9.40
CA PHE A 787 18.39 -19.84 -8.16
C PHE A 787 17.13 -19.56 -7.31
N PHE A 788 16.04 -19.07 -7.92
CA PHE A 788 14.84 -18.63 -7.19
C PHE A 788 13.82 -19.74 -6.95
N LYS A 789 13.79 -20.79 -7.77
CA LYS A 789 12.85 -21.92 -7.64
C LYS A 789 12.74 -22.48 -6.21
N PRO A 790 13.83 -22.86 -5.51
CA PRO A 790 13.71 -23.38 -4.15
C PRO A 790 13.12 -22.35 -3.17
N PHE A 791 13.49 -21.07 -3.31
CA PHE A 791 12.92 -20.01 -2.49
C PHE A 791 11.43 -19.80 -2.75
N ILE A 792 10.98 -19.83 -4.01
CA ILE A 792 9.57 -19.68 -4.38
C ILE A 792 8.76 -20.82 -3.79
N LEU A 793 9.24 -22.06 -3.88
CA LEU A 793 8.52 -23.26 -3.45
C LEU A 793 8.41 -23.38 -1.92
N ASP A 794 9.42 -22.92 -1.18
CA ASP A 794 9.48 -23.03 0.28
C ASP A 794 9.00 -21.78 1.02
N MET A 795 8.72 -20.69 0.32
CA MET A 795 8.30 -19.43 0.96
C MET A 795 7.00 -19.62 1.73
N ALA A 796 7.01 -19.18 2.99
CA ALA A 796 5.81 -19.07 3.82
C ALA A 796 5.32 -17.62 3.90
N LEU A 797 4.14 -17.44 4.51
CA LEU A 797 3.53 -16.12 4.66
C LEU A 797 4.45 -15.14 5.40
N ARG A 798 4.57 -13.97 4.79
CA ARG A 798 5.38 -12.79 5.15
C ARG A 798 6.89 -13.02 5.14
N ASP A 799 7.35 -14.12 4.57
CA ASP A 799 8.77 -14.31 4.30
C ASP A 799 9.23 -13.42 3.15
N LYS A 800 10.44 -12.87 3.28
CA LYS A 800 11.03 -11.93 2.32
C LYS A 800 12.49 -12.26 2.10
N VAL A 801 12.91 -12.22 0.84
CA VAL A 801 14.31 -12.23 0.44
C VAL A 801 14.53 -11.13 -0.58
N ARG A 802 15.43 -10.19 -0.28
CA ARG A 802 15.85 -9.12 -1.20
C ARG A 802 17.35 -9.18 -1.44
N LEU A 803 17.73 -9.17 -2.71
CA LEU A 803 19.12 -9.03 -3.16
C LEU A 803 19.30 -7.67 -3.83
N GLY A 804 20.24 -6.88 -3.33
CA GLY A 804 20.53 -5.52 -3.79
C GLY A 804 22.01 -5.35 -4.09
N GLY A 805 22.34 -4.87 -5.30
CA GLY A 805 23.71 -4.64 -5.71
C GLY A 805 23.87 -3.33 -6.47
N GLY A 806 24.93 -2.57 -6.15
CA GLY A 806 25.18 -1.28 -6.78
C GLY A 806 26.40 -0.55 -6.25
N GLY A 807 26.30 0.77 -6.14
CA GLY A 807 27.41 1.58 -5.66
C GLY A 807 27.03 3.01 -5.28
N THR A 808 27.98 3.68 -4.61
CA THR A 808 27.87 5.06 -4.13
C THR A 808 28.99 5.90 -4.70
N LEU A 809 28.62 7.07 -5.20
CA LEU A 809 29.52 8.15 -5.61
C LEU A 809 29.23 9.38 -4.77
N GLY A 810 30.25 10.02 -4.22
CA GLY A 810 30.07 11.23 -3.43
C GLY A 810 31.33 12.08 -3.37
N VAL A 811 31.16 13.29 -2.89
CA VAL A 811 32.24 14.24 -2.64
C VAL A 811 32.04 14.81 -1.24
N GLY A 812 33.10 14.92 -0.48
CA GLY A 812 33.06 15.46 0.86
C GLY A 812 34.37 16.11 1.25
N LEU A 813 34.32 16.90 2.31
CA LEU A 813 35.53 17.37 2.95
C LEU A 813 36.13 16.19 3.74
N PRO A 814 37.42 15.87 3.55
CA PRO A 814 38.07 14.82 4.32
C PRO A 814 37.98 15.13 5.81
N THR A 815 37.83 14.09 6.63
CA THR A 815 37.89 14.18 8.09
C THR A 815 39.30 14.57 8.53
N LEU A 816 39.54 15.88 8.66
CA LEU A 816 40.83 16.41 9.09
C LEU A 816 40.72 16.95 10.52
N PRO A 817 41.71 16.70 11.40
CA PRO A 817 41.83 17.50 12.61
C PRO A 817 42.17 18.94 12.20
N TYR A 818 41.29 19.89 12.54
CA TYR A 818 41.54 21.32 12.30
C TYR A 818 42.24 21.89 13.55
N GLY A 819 43.57 21.91 13.58
CA GLY A 819 44.33 22.46 14.72
C GLY A 819 45.85 22.41 14.54
N PRO A 820 46.61 23.15 15.38
CA PRO A 820 48.09 23.16 15.35
C PRO A 820 48.67 21.76 15.62
N GLN A 821 49.94 21.52 15.29
CA GLN A 821 50.58 20.19 15.27
C GLN A 821 50.60 19.42 16.60
N THR A 822 50.19 20.03 17.70
CA THR A 822 50.02 19.37 19.01
C THR A 822 48.85 20.02 19.78
N PRO A 823 47.68 19.37 19.82
CA PRO A 823 46.89 19.49 21.03
C PRO A 823 46.47 18.11 21.51
N ILE A 824 46.38 18.01 22.83
CA ILE A 824 45.79 16.88 23.54
C ILE A 824 44.32 16.68 23.10
N VAL A 825 43.69 17.67 22.42
CA VAL A 825 42.32 17.64 21.87
C VAL A 825 42.24 18.38 20.51
N SER A 826 41.75 17.73 19.45
CA SER A 826 41.54 18.32 18.11
C SER A 826 40.09 18.16 17.65
N PRO A 827 39.45 19.20 17.07
CA PRO A 827 38.11 19.09 16.50
C PRO A 827 38.11 18.26 15.21
N LEU A 828 37.06 17.45 15.04
CA LEU A 828 36.74 16.64 13.85
C LEU A 828 35.54 17.29 13.16
N LEU A 829 35.69 17.72 11.91
CA LEU A 829 34.58 18.21 11.09
C LEU A 829 34.61 17.49 9.74
N SER A 830 33.46 17.03 9.26
CA SER A 830 33.31 16.54 7.89
C SER A 830 31.90 16.83 7.38
N VAL A 831 31.80 17.24 6.11
CA VAL A 831 30.53 17.36 5.41
C VAL A 831 30.65 16.62 4.10
N GLU A 832 29.69 15.74 3.80
CA GLU A 832 29.71 14.87 2.64
C GLU A 832 28.35 14.87 1.94
N THR A 833 28.37 14.88 0.61
CA THR A 833 27.19 14.62 -0.22
C THR A 833 27.45 13.39 -1.09
N SER A 834 26.50 12.47 -1.13
CA SER A 834 26.66 11.22 -1.88
C SER A 834 25.37 10.79 -2.58
N ARG A 835 25.55 10.02 -3.64
CA ARG A 835 24.52 9.40 -4.46
C ARG A 835 24.80 7.92 -4.57
N SER A 836 23.90 7.11 -4.03
CA SER A 836 23.88 5.66 -4.19
C SER A 836 22.87 5.26 -5.27
N ASP A 837 23.24 4.28 -6.07
CA ASP A 837 22.34 3.67 -7.05
C ASP A 837 22.47 2.14 -6.99
N GLU A 838 21.36 1.48 -6.69
CA GLU A 838 21.24 0.04 -6.44
C GLU A 838 20.24 -0.57 -7.43
N ALA A 839 20.56 -1.74 -7.97
CA ALA A 839 19.60 -2.62 -8.64
C ALA A 839 19.24 -3.75 -7.68
N PHE A 840 17.96 -4.12 -7.62
CA PHE A 840 17.51 -5.16 -6.71
C PHE A 840 16.51 -6.11 -7.35
N THR A 841 16.50 -7.33 -6.81
CA THR A 841 15.43 -8.31 -6.98
C THR A 841 14.92 -8.69 -5.60
N GLN A 842 13.60 -8.74 -5.44
CA GLN A 842 12.98 -9.11 -4.17
C GLN A 842 11.87 -10.14 -4.42
N LEU A 843 11.86 -11.17 -3.59
CA LEU A 843 10.78 -12.14 -3.47
C LEU A 843 10.15 -11.94 -2.09
N PHE A 844 8.83 -11.82 -2.04
CA PHE A 844 8.09 -11.55 -0.81
C PHE A 844 6.74 -12.27 -0.87
N MET A 845 6.30 -12.89 0.21
CA MET A 845 4.98 -13.50 0.28
C MET A 845 4.07 -12.75 1.25
N PRO A 846 3.54 -11.56 0.92
CA PRO A 846 2.57 -10.87 1.79
C PRO A 846 1.27 -11.66 2.00
N VAL A 847 0.38 -11.14 2.84
CA VAL A 847 -0.98 -11.72 3.03
C VAL A 847 -1.77 -11.80 1.72
N LEU A 848 -1.55 -10.83 0.82
CA LEU A 848 -2.23 -10.79 -0.47
C LEU A 848 -1.79 -11.92 -1.41
N GLY A 849 -0.63 -12.54 -1.21
CA GLY A 849 -0.11 -13.62 -2.04
C GLY A 849 1.41 -13.54 -2.24
N ILE A 850 1.93 -14.09 -3.32
CA ILE A 850 3.38 -14.09 -3.63
C ILE A 850 3.74 -13.00 -4.63
N GLU A 851 4.85 -12.32 -4.37
CA GLU A 851 5.32 -11.14 -5.08
C GLU A 851 6.78 -11.28 -5.51
N MET A 852 7.06 -10.98 -6.77
CA MET A 852 8.42 -10.85 -7.29
C MET A 852 8.64 -9.46 -7.87
N MET A 853 9.66 -8.76 -7.40
CA MET A 853 9.97 -7.39 -7.80
C MET A 853 11.36 -7.29 -8.44
N PHE A 854 11.43 -6.49 -9.49
CA PHE A 854 12.67 -6.11 -10.15
C PHE A 854 12.73 -4.60 -10.25
N GLY A 855 13.78 -3.99 -9.71
CA GLY A 855 13.81 -2.54 -9.61
C GLY A 855 15.17 -1.93 -9.38
N LYS A 856 15.14 -0.62 -9.18
CA LYS A 856 16.30 0.18 -8.78
C LYS A 856 15.92 1.10 -7.63
N THR A 857 16.88 1.36 -6.75
CA THR A 857 16.75 2.35 -5.68
C THR A 857 17.88 3.37 -5.84
N ARG A 858 17.52 4.65 -5.93
CA ARG A 858 18.45 5.77 -5.95
C ARG A 858 18.33 6.52 -4.64
N THR A 859 19.45 6.67 -3.93
CA THR A 859 19.50 7.39 -2.66
C THR A 859 20.46 8.56 -2.78
N ASN A 860 20.00 9.76 -2.47
CA ASN A 860 20.87 10.92 -2.28
C ASN A 860 21.01 11.13 -0.76
N ALA A 861 22.23 11.29 -0.26
CA ALA A 861 22.52 11.42 1.16
C ALA A 861 23.42 12.64 1.42
N HIS A 862 23.10 13.35 2.50
CA HIS A 862 23.90 14.42 3.06
C HIS A 862 24.30 14.03 4.48
N GLU A 863 25.60 14.04 4.74
CA GLU A 863 26.20 13.59 5.99
C GLU A 863 27.03 14.73 6.57
N ALA A 864 26.90 14.98 7.87
CA ALA A 864 27.72 15.94 8.60
C ALA A 864 28.21 15.30 9.90
N THR A 865 29.50 15.40 10.19
CA THR A 865 30.09 14.86 11.43
C THR A 865 30.83 15.98 12.13
N ILE A 866 30.59 16.13 13.43
CA ILE A 866 31.26 17.06 14.33
C ILE A 866 31.76 16.27 15.53
N GLY A 867 33.01 16.41 15.92
CA GLY A 867 33.54 15.67 17.05
C GLY A 867 34.83 16.26 17.59
N MET A 868 35.41 15.54 18.54
CA MET A 868 36.70 15.83 19.11
C MET A 868 37.50 14.53 19.23
N VAL A 869 38.80 14.64 18.97
CA VAL A 869 39.79 13.58 19.16
C VAL A 869 40.70 14.02 20.28
N ALA A 870 40.88 13.21 21.33
CA ALA A 870 41.78 13.51 22.42
C ALA A 870 42.79 12.37 22.66
N GLY A 871 44.06 12.66 22.95
CA GLY A 871 45.02 11.59 23.24
C GLY A 871 46.47 12.01 23.44
N ALA A 872 47.27 11.07 23.94
CA ALA A 872 48.67 11.26 24.29
C ALA A 872 49.59 10.32 23.49
N ALA A 873 50.79 10.81 23.15
CA ALA A 873 51.86 9.97 22.60
C ALA A 873 52.47 9.14 23.74
N LEU A 874 52.62 7.83 23.52
CA LEU A 874 53.18 6.88 24.50
C LEU A 874 54.64 6.49 24.16
N GLY A 875 55.19 7.03 23.06
CA GLY A 875 56.57 6.84 22.61
C GLY A 875 56.78 7.34 21.18
N THR A 876 57.99 7.20 20.63
CA THR A 876 58.35 7.65 19.25
C THR A 876 57.50 7.00 18.15
N TYR A 877 56.89 5.85 18.45
CA TYR A 877 56.17 5.01 17.49
C TYR A 877 54.73 4.66 17.94
N THR A 878 54.25 5.12 19.10
CA THR A 878 52.97 4.70 19.68
C THR A 878 52.17 5.86 20.26
N SER A 879 50.85 5.87 20.06
CA SER A 879 49.93 6.88 20.65
C SER A 879 48.59 6.24 21.01
N LEU A 880 47.97 6.69 22.11
CA LEU A 880 46.61 6.33 22.52
C LEU A 880 45.69 7.53 22.32
N GLN A 881 44.58 7.36 21.60
CA GLN A 881 43.62 8.44 21.33
C GLN A 881 42.18 7.95 21.52
N GLY A 882 41.31 8.77 22.10
CA GLY A 882 39.86 8.59 22.10
C GLY A 882 39.20 9.61 21.16
N THR A 883 38.06 9.25 20.57
CA THR A 883 37.24 10.19 19.79
C THR A 883 35.81 10.16 20.28
N ALA A 884 35.21 11.33 20.42
CA ALA A 884 33.77 11.49 20.60
C ALA A 884 33.22 12.30 19.42
N SER A 885 32.23 11.79 18.72
CA SER A 885 31.66 12.44 17.53
C SER A 885 30.15 12.32 17.47
N LEU A 886 29.51 13.37 16.98
CA LEU A 886 28.11 13.43 16.60
C LEU A 886 28.02 13.47 15.07
N HIS A 887 27.18 12.61 14.51
CA HIS A 887 26.99 12.44 13.08
C HIS A 887 25.50 12.66 12.75
N GLY A 888 25.23 13.58 11.83
CA GLY A 888 23.91 13.83 11.27
C GLY A 888 23.82 13.31 9.84
N LEU A 889 22.72 12.64 9.52
CA LEU A 889 22.45 12.05 8.22
C LEU A 889 21.05 12.46 7.74
N LYS A 890 20.96 12.96 6.51
CA LYS A 890 19.70 13.14 5.80
C LYS A 890 19.76 12.42 4.46
N GLN A 891 18.84 11.49 4.22
CA GLN A 891 18.77 10.73 2.98
C GLN A 891 17.39 10.86 2.33
N HIS A 892 17.38 10.91 1.01
CA HIS A 892 16.18 10.83 0.19
C HIS A 892 16.37 9.67 -0.80
N ALA A 893 15.59 8.61 -0.63
CA ALA A 893 15.60 7.44 -1.48
C ALA A 893 14.36 7.40 -2.36
N LYS A 894 14.55 7.15 -3.65
CA LYS A 894 13.49 6.86 -4.63
C LYS A 894 13.68 5.45 -5.17
N THR A 895 12.65 4.64 -5.04
CA THR A 895 12.59 3.25 -5.51
C THR A 895 11.57 3.16 -6.64
N ASP A 896 11.96 2.46 -7.69
CA ASP A 896 11.16 2.25 -8.90
C ASP A 896 11.32 0.78 -9.32
N ALA A 897 10.21 0.02 -9.36
CA ALA A 897 10.22 -1.41 -9.64
C ALA A 897 8.97 -1.90 -10.40
N THR A 898 9.14 -2.99 -11.17
CA THR A 898 8.01 -3.80 -11.66
C THR A 898 7.75 -4.89 -10.65
N LEU A 899 6.48 -5.04 -10.26
CA LEU A 899 5.99 -6.05 -9.34
C LEU A 899 5.10 -7.04 -10.09
N LEU A 900 5.46 -8.32 -10.02
CA LEU A 900 4.62 -9.46 -10.40
C LEU A 900 3.97 -10.02 -9.14
N ARG A 901 2.65 -10.22 -9.13
CA ARG A 901 1.90 -10.74 -7.98
C ARG A 901 0.90 -11.82 -8.42
N PHE A 902 0.81 -12.90 -7.65
CA PHE A 902 -0.33 -13.83 -7.68
C PHE A 902 -1.05 -13.74 -6.36
N PHE A 903 -2.39 -13.73 -6.41
CA PHE A 903 -3.20 -13.62 -5.21
C PHE A 903 -3.33 -14.96 -4.50
N ARG A 904 -3.35 -14.88 -3.17
CA ARG A 904 -3.63 -16.03 -2.33
C ARG A 904 -5.10 -16.42 -2.42
N LYS A 905 -5.35 -17.69 -2.69
CA LYS A 905 -6.65 -18.35 -2.44
C LYS A 905 -6.46 -19.32 -1.27
N ARG A 906 -7.43 -19.37 -0.35
CA ARG A 906 -7.33 -20.22 0.84
C ARG A 906 -7.09 -21.68 0.42
N HIS A 907 -6.15 -22.36 1.08
CA HIS A 907 -5.73 -23.75 0.77
C HIS A 907 -5.10 -23.98 -0.62
N GLN A 908 -4.72 -22.92 -1.36
CA GLN A 908 -4.11 -23.03 -2.70
C GLN A 908 -2.72 -22.38 -2.78
N ASP A 909 -2.00 -22.35 -1.65
CA ASP A 909 -0.67 -21.72 -1.57
C ASP A 909 0.35 -22.43 -2.50
N GLU A 910 0.23 -23.74 -2.70
CA GLU A 910 1.08 -24.50 -3.64
C GLU A 910 0.82 -24.11 -5.11
N THR A 911 -0.43 -24.04 -5.52
CA THR A 911 -0.82 -23.59 -6.88
C THR A 911 -0.32 -22.17 -7.14
N MET A 912 -0.42 -21.29 -6.15
CA MET A 912 0.09 -19.92 -6.25
C MET A 912 1.62 -19.88 -6.45
N ARG A 913 2.37 -20.72 -5.71
CA ARG A 913 3.83 -20.85 -5.88
C ARG A 913 4.20 -21.43 -7.25
N ALA A 914 3.45 -22.43 -7.73
CA ALA A 914 3.63 -22.99 -9.07
C ALA A 914 3.37 -21.94 -10.17
N ASN A 915 2.33 -21.11 -10.03
CA ASN A 915 2.03 -20.02 -10.95
C ASN A 915 3.14 -18.96 -10.97
N MET A 916 3.69 -18.59 -9.81
CA MET A 916 4.85 -17.68 -9.74
C MET A 916 6.08 -18.27 -10.42
N LEU A 917 6.33 -19.57 -10.26
CA LEU A 917 7.42 -20.25 -10.95
C LEU A 917 7.21 -20.27 -12.47
N ASN A 918 5.99 -20.55 -12.94
CA ASN A 918 5.65 -20.50 -14.36
C ASN A 918 5.77 -19.09 -14.94
N ALA A 919 5.39 -18.06 -14.18
CA ALA A 919 5.60 -16.66 -14.59
C ALA A 919 7.08 -16.30 -14.69
N LEU A 920 7.91 -16.77 -13.76
CA LEU A 920 9.36 -16.60 -13.82
C LEU A 920 9.96 -17.34 -15.03
N ASP A 921 9.52 -18.57 -15.31
CA ASP A 921 9.93 -19.34 -16.49
C ASP A 921 9.49 -18.66 -17.80
N SER A 922 8.23 -18.23 -17.91
CA SER A 922 7.72 -17.41 -19.02
C SER A 922 8.56 -16.15 -19.23
N MET A 923 8.88 -15.44 -18.14
CA MET A 923 9.69 -14.23 -18.21
C MET A 923 11.09 -14.53 -18.73
N VAL A 924 11.73 -15.61 -18.28
CA VAL A 924 13.13 -15.94 -18.63
C VAL A 924 13.25 -16.50 -20.04
N ARG A 925 12.34 -17.40 -20.44
CA ARG A 925 12.42 -18.20 -21.68
C ARG A 925 11.44 -17.74 -22.77
N TRP A 926 10.92 -16.52 -22.67
CA TRP A 926 9.93 -15.95 -23.60
C TRP A 926 10.28 -16.03 -25.10
N ASP A 927 11.56 -16.07 -25.44
CA ASP A 927 12.11 -16.13 -26.80
C ASP A 927 12.33 -17.56 -27.33
N VAL A 928 12.26 -18.57 -26.47
CA VAL A 928 12.44 -20.00 -26.81
C VAL A 928 11.12 -20.77 -26.72
N ILE A 929 10.21 -20.32 -25.85
CA ILE A 929 8.90 -20.95 -25.67
C ILE A 929 8.01 -20.58 -26.86
N ALA A 930 7.55 -21.60 -27.59
CA ALA A 930 6.56 -21.43 -28.65
C ALA A 930 5.17 -21.16 -28.04
N PRO A 931 4.40 -20.21 -28.59
CA PRO A 931 3.00 -20.02 -28.20
C PRO A 931 2.17 -21.24 -28.58
N GLU A 932 1.06 -21.47 -27.90
CA GLU A 932 0.13 -22.52 -28.29
C GLU A 932 -0.54 -22.16 -29.62
N ARG A 933 -0.89 -20.87 -29.80
CA ARG A 933 -1.49 -20.33 -31.03
C ARG A 933 -0.97 -18.94 -31.38
N GLY A 934 -0.87 -18.67 -32.68
CA GLY A 934 -0.48 -17.37 -33.22
C GLY A 934 1.04 -17.18 -33.34
N ARG A 935 1.48 -15.92 -33.35
CA ARG A 935 2.89 -15.55 -33.55
C ARG A 935 3.71 -15.69 -32.26
N ALA A 936 5.04 -15.84 -32.42
CA ALA A 936 5.98 -15.79 -31.31
C ALA A 936 5.86 -14.50 -30.48
N TYR A 937 6.16 -14.62 -29.18
CA TYR A 937 6.09 -13.51 -28.24
C TYR A 937 7.13 -12.44 -28.56
N HIS A 938 6.73 -11.17 -28.53
CA HIS A 938 7.59 -10.03 -28.80
C HIS A 938 8.50 -9.71 -27.61
N GLY A 939 8.10 -10.04 -26.38
CA GLY A 939 8.83 -9.75 -25.15
C GLY A 939 8.37 -10.55 -23.92
N PRO A 940 9.14 -10.47 -22.81
CA PRO A 940 8.83 -11.21 -21.59
C PRO A 940 7.46 -10.87 -21.01
N LEU A 941 7.00 -9.62 -21.11
CA LEU A 941 5.71 -9.22 -20.54
C LEU A 941 4.53 -9.83 -21.32
N GLU A 942 4.65 -9.95 -22.66
CA GLU A 942 3.63 -10.60 -23.51
C GLU A 942 3.53 -12.10 -23.18
N ALA A 943 4.66 -12.79 -23.04
CA ALA A 943 4.70 -14.21 -22.66
C ALA A 943 4.14 -14.46 -21.24
N VAL A 944 4.42 -13.57 -20.29
CA VAL A 944 3.86 -13.65 -18.93
C VAL A 944 2.34 -13.53 -18.97
N PHE A 945 1.80 -12.54 -19.69
CA PHE A 945 0.36 -12.35 -19.78
C PHE A 945 -0.38 -13.43 -20.58
N ALA A 946 0.25 -14.00 -21.61
CA ALA A 946 -0.33 -15.11 -22.37
C ALA A 946 -0.47 -16.37 -21.49
N ARG A 947 0.64 -16.77 -20.83
CA ARG A 947 0.73 -18.07 -20.15
C ARG A 947 0.25 -18.05 -18.69
N ASN A 948 0.04 -16.88 -18.10
CA ASN A 948 -0.34 -16.74 -16.69
C ASN A 948 -1.53 -15.79 -16.55
N PRO A 949 -2.76 -16.25 -16.80
CA PRO A 949 -3.95 -15.40 -16.79
C PRO A 949 -4.30 -14.85 -15.41
N ASP A 950 -3.73 -15.34 -14.31
CA ASP A 950 -3.97 -14.81 -12.96
C ASP A 950 -2.93 -13.78 -12.49
N VAL A 951 -1.91 -13.50 -13.31
CA VAL A 951 -0.82 -12.60 -12.92
C VAL A 951 -1.31 -11.14 -12.85
N SER A 952 -0.92 -10.46 -11.78
CA SER A 952 -1.08 -9.01 -11.64
C SER A 952 0.29 -8.34 -11.77
N VAL A 953 0.42 -7.41 -12.72
CA VAL A 953 1.67 -6.67 -12.93
C VAL A 953 1.47 -5.19 -12.66
N SER A 954 2.17 -4.65 -11.65
CA SER A 954 2.07 -3.25 -11.25
C SER A 954 3.44 -2.55 -11.20
N GLN A 955 3.42 -1.22 -11.26
CA GLN A 955 4.56 -0.34 -11.09
C GLN A 955 4.59 0.10 -9.62
N MET A 956 5.65 -0.25 -8.90
CA MET A 956 5.88 0.24 -7.54
C MET A 956 6.79 1.45 -7.57
N GLU A 957 6.34 2.56 -7.00
CA GLU A 957 7.14 3.74 -6.70
C GLU A 957 7.14 3.95 -5.19
N SER A 958 8.32 4.03 -4.57
CA SER A 958 8.44 4.35 -3.15
C SER A 958 9.44 5.47 -2.95
N VAL A 959 9.10 6.41 -2.07
CA VAL A 959 9.94 7.50 -1.63
C VAL A 959 10.15 7.36 -0.14
N ALA A 960 11.41 7.34 0.30
CA ALA A 960 11.76 7.27 1.71
C ALA A 960 12.68 8.42 2.09
N ASP A 961 12.24 9.23 3.05
CA ASP A 961 13.02 10.29 3.67
C ASP A 961 13.55 9.81 5.02
N THR A 962 14.87 9.73 5.15
CA THR A 962 15.54 9.30 6.38
C THR A 962 16.28 10.47 7.01
N THR A 963 16.07 10.68 8.31
CA THR A 963 16.87 11.58 9.13
C THR A 963 17.44 10.80 10.30
N ALA A 964 18.75 10.76 10.47
CA ALA A 964 19.40 10.09 11.58
C ALA A 964 20.42 10.99 12.27
N ILE A 965 20.56 10.81 13.57
CA ILE A 965 21.62 11.39 14.40
C ILE A 965 22.25 10.25 15.17
N SER A 966 23.57 10.10 15.07
CA SER A 966 24.34 9.15 15.84
C SER A 966 25.43 9.83 16.65
N ALA A 967 25.70 9.30 17.83
CA ALA A 967 26.81 9.66 18.68
C ALA A 967 27.71 8.45 18.81
N ALA A 968 29.00 8.62 18.53
CA ALA A 968 29.99 7.55 18.58
C ALA A 968 31.14 7.94 19.50
N VAL A 969 31.56 6.98 20.32
CA VAL A 969 32.81 7.03 21.08
C VAL A 969 33.72 5.92 20.55
N THR A 970 34.95 6.26 20.19
CA THR A 970 35.91 5.29 19.64
C THR A 970 37.22 5.40 20.40
N ALA A 971 37.78 4.27 20.81
CA ALA A 971 39.12 4.21 21.36
C ALA A 971 40.08 3.75 20.25
N ARG A 972 41.23 4.39 20.13
CA ARG A 972 42.26 4.11 19.12
C ARG A 972 43.43 3.44 19.82
N LEU A 973 43.62 2.16 19.53
CA LEU A 973 44.74 1.38 20.06
C LEU A 973 46.05 1.75 19.32
N PRO A 974 47.23 1.52 19.94
CA PRO A 974 48.53 1.89 19.36
C PRO A 974 48.75 1.28 17.96
N TYR A 975 49.40 2.04 17.07
CA TYR A 975 49.69 1.63 15.69
C TYR A 975 51.16 1.23 15.51
N VAL A 976 51.45 0.40 14.51
CA VAL A 976 52.83 0.10 14.07
C VAL A 976 53.20 1.04 12.93
N ARG A 977 54.36 1.69 13.04
CA ARG A 977 54.94 2.60 12.03
C ARG A 977 56.05 1.86 11.28
N PHE A 978 55.95 1.79 9.96
CA PHE A 978 57.07 1.41 9.11
C PHE A 978 57.65 2.69 8.52
N ASN A 979 58.88 3.04 8.91
CA ASN A 979 59.66 4.11 8.29
C ASN A 979 60.68 3.49 7.35
N ASP A 980 60.83 4.07 6.16
CA ASP A 980 62.03 3.92 5.34
C ASP A 980 63.00 5.05 5.77
N PRO A 981 64.22 4.76 6.26
CA PRO A 981 65.14 5.77 6.78
C PRO A 981 65.49 6.88 5.78
N ASP A 982 65.41 6.59 4.48
CA ASP A 982 65.81 7.49 3.39
C ASP A 982 64.64 8.27 2.76
N ALA A 983 63.38 7.96 3.13
CA ALA A 983 62.21 8.60 2.52
C ALA A 983 61.69 9.79 3.35
N GLN A 984 61.79 11.00 2.78
CA GLN A 984 61.32 12.27 3.34
C GLN A 984 59.81 12.24 3.72
N GLY A 985 59.50 11.90 4.98
CA GLY A 985 58.18 12.14 5.59
C GLY A 985 57.06 11.16 5.23
N LEU A 986 57.35 10.06 4.53
CA LEU A 986 56.38 9.00 4.19
C LEU A 986 56.33 7.93 5.29
N ALA A 987 55.14 7.65 5.84
CA ALA A 987 54.93 6.60 6.83
C ALA A 987 53.72 5.72 6.50
N GLN A 988 53.85 4.41 6.74
CA GLN A 988 52.74 3.46 6.73
C GLN A 988 52.20 3.25 8.14
N THR A 989 50.87 3.23 8.30
CA THR A 989 50.22 3.02 9.60
C THR A 989 49.13 1.97 9.53
N PHE A 990 49.02 1.12 10.55
CA PHE A 990 47.90 0.18 10.76
C PHE A 990 47.30 0.39 12.14
N ARG A 991 45.97 0.46 12.25
CA ARG A 991 45.26 0.82 13.48
C ARG A 991 44.05 -0.09 13.71
N VAL A 992 43.79 -0.40 14.98
CA VAL A 992 42.55 -1.03 15.46
C VAL A 992 41.78 -0.02 16.32
N GLU A 993 40.47 0.10 16.07
CA GLU A 993 39.58 1.09 16.68
C GLU A 993 38.27 0.42 17.13
N PRO A 994 38.14 -0.01 18.41
CA PRO A 994 36.85 -0.34 18.98
C PRO A 994 35.96 0.91 19.14
N SER A 995 34.68 0.79 18.82
CA SER A 995 33.70 1.87 18.91
C SER A 995 32.42 1.45 19.63
N LEU A 996 31.77 2.41 20.29
CA LEU A 996 30.41 2.31 20.80
C LEU A 996 29.60 3.45 20.15
N THR A 997 28.51 3.11 19.47
CA THR A 997 27.68 4.08 18.74
C THR A 997 26.24 3.97 19.19
N GLY A 998 25.63 5.08 19.60
CA GLY A 998 24.19 5.21 19.77
C GLY A 998 23.59 6.02 18.63
N GLU A 999 22.46 5.60 18.08
CA GLU A 999 21.82 6.26 16.93
C GLU A 999 20.31 6.35 17.11
N GLY A 1000 19.75 7.51 16.78
CA GLY A 1000 18.33 7.73 16.59
C GLY A 1000 18.04 8.08 15.14
N GLN A 1001 17.07 7.40 14.54
CA GLN A 1001 16.69 7.49 13.14
C GLN A 1001 15.18 7.64 13.01
N ARG A 1002 14.73 8.45 12.06
CA ARG A 1002 13.35 8.52 11.60
C ARG A 1002 13.29 8.32 10.10
N VAL A 1003 12.38 7.48 9.65
CA VAL A 1003 12.15 7.17 8.24
C VAL A 1003 10.68 7.42 7.92
N ARG A 1004 10.40 8.33 7.00
CA ARG A 1004 9.08 8.52 6.42
C ARG A 1004 9.06 7.90 5.04
N GLU A 1005 8.20 6.92 4.84
CA GLU A 1005 8.02 6.24 3.57
C GLU A 1005 6.66 6.56 2.99
N ARG A 1006 6.62 6.81 1.68
CA ARG A 1006 5.41 6.85 0.88
C ARG A 1006 5.56 5.87 -0.26
N ARG A 1007 4.62 4.96 -0.41
CA ARG A 1007 4.57 3.96 -1.48
C ARG A 1007 3.29 4.13 -2.29
N ASP A 1008 3.46 4.15 -3.60
CA ASP A 1008 2.40 4.13 -4.60
C ASP A 1008 2.60 2.90 -5.50
N GLU A 1009 1.54 2.13 -5.74
CA GLU A 1009 1.50 1.08 -6.75
C GLU A 1009 0.46 1.42 -7.80
N ARG A 1010 0.87 1.41 -9.08
CA ARG A 1010 0.00 1.77 -10.21
C ARG A 1010 -0.10 0.61 -11.21
N GLY A 1011 -1.29 0.37 -11.72
CA GLY A 1011 -1.58 -0.77 -12.59
C GLY A 1011 -1.68 -2.08 -11.80
N GLY A 1012 -1.99 -3.17 -12.50
CA GLY A 1012 -2.33 -4.46 -11.90
C GLY A 1012 -3.73 -4.51 -11.32
N HIS A 1013 -4.09 -5.66 -10.76
CA HIS A 1013 -5.33 -5.88 -10.01
C HIS A 1013 -5.31 -5.19 -8.66
N VAL A 1014 -4.11 -4.90 -8.14
CA VAL A 1014 -3.96 -4.09 -6.93
C VAL A 1014 -3.24 -2.80 -7.27
N SER A 1015 -3.84 -1.71 -6.85
CA SER A 1015 -3.19 -0.41 -6.77
C SER A 1015 -3.15 0.06 -5.33
N VAL A 1016 -1.99 0.51 -4.88
CA VAL A 1016 -1.77 1.06 -3.54
C VAL A 1016 -1.65 2.56 -3.72
N TYR A 1017 -2.51 3.34 -3.06
CA TYR A 1017 -2.49 4.80 -3.20
C TYR A 1017 -1.98 5.42 -1.93
N ALA A 1018 -0.80 6.03 -1.99
CA ALA A 1018 -0.21 6.79 -0.89
C ALA A 1018 -0.22 6.00 0.43
N ALA A 1019 0.28 4.76 0.39
CA ALA A 1019 0.63 4.06 1.61
C ALA A 1019 1.72 4.88 2.33
N VAL A 1020 1.45 5.27 3.57
CA VAL A 1020 2.35 6.13 4.36
C VAL A 1020 2.81 5.35 5.58
N GLY A 1021 4.13 5.26 5.73
CA GLY A 1021 4.79 4.74 6.92
C GLY A 1021 5.65 5.80 7.60
N ASP A 1022 5.61 5.86 8.93
CA ASP A 1022 6.54 6.65 9.73
C ASP A 1022 7.19 5.72 10.77
N THR A 1023 8.48 5.49 10.60
CA THR A 1023 9.28 4.60 11.43
C THR A 1023 10.25 5.43 12.26
N ALA A 1024 10.21 5.24 13.57
CA ALA A 1024 11.23 5.66 14.50
C ALA A 1024 12.10 4.45 14.87
N GLN A 1025 13.41 4.59 14.79
CA GLN A 1025 14.37 3.56 15.15
C GLN A 1025 15.45 4.16 16.06
N GLN A 1026 15.83 3.43 17.10
CA GLN A 1026 16.96 3.74 17.95
C GLN A 1026 17.83 2.49 18.07
N ARG A 1027 19.13 2.60 17.88
CA ARG A 1027 20.07 1.47 17.95
C ARG A 1027 21.32 1.83 18.74
N ALA A 1028 21.87 0.85 19.44
CA ALA A 1028 23.17 0.94 20.11
C ALA A 1028 24.06 -0.21 19.65
N ASN A 1029 25.25 0.11 19.17
CA ASN A 1029 26.12 -0.81 18.45
C ASN A 1029 27.54 -0.77 19.03
N ILE A 1030 28.20 -1.92 19.13
CA ILE A 1030 29.66 -1.99 19.33
C ILE A 1030 30.32 -2.37 18.00
N GLY A 1031 31.39 -1.68 17.66
CA GLY A 1031 32.18 -1.91 16.46
C GLY A 1031 33.64 -2.21 16.76
N LEU A 1032 34.28 -2.91 15.82
CA LEU A 1032 35.73 -3.03 15.73
C LEU A 1032 36.13 -2.65 14.31
N THR A 1033 36.94 -1.60 14.18
CA THR A 1033 37.42 -1.08 12.90
C THR A 1033 38.93 -1.26 12.78
N LEU A 1034 39.40 -1.72 11.63
CA LEU A 1034 40.79 -1.78 11.21
C LEU A 1034 41.03 -0.71 10.15
N THR A 1035 41.92 0.24 10.43
CA THR A 1035 42.25 1.34 9.52
C THR A 1035 43.74 1.30 9.18
N GLY A 1036 44.10 1.18 7.90
CA GLY A 1036 45.48 1.19 7.43
C GLY A 1036 45.72 2.32 6.43
N ALA A 1037 46.71 3.17 6.66
CA ALA A 1037 47.12 4.19 5.68
C ALA A 1037 48.46 3.80 5.03
N PRO A 1038 48.46 3.28 3.78
CA PRO A 1038 49.69 2.94 3.04
C PRO A 1038 50.57 4.15 2.70
N VAL A 1039 50.01 5.36 2.65
CA VAL A 1039 50.76 6.59 2.45
C VAL A 1039 50.23 7.64 3.43
N SER A 1040 51.07 8.06 4.36
CA SER A 1040 50.82 9.25 5.18
C SER A 1040 52.02 10.18 5.12
N TYR A 1041 51.78 11.44 4.78
CA TYR A 1041 52.79 12.49 4.77
C TYR A 1041 52.82 13.18 6.13
N LEU A 1042 53.99 13.15 6.78
CA LEU A 1042 54.29 13.92 7.97
C LEU A 1042 55.36 14.97 7.63
N PRO A 1043 55.10 16.27 7.88
CA PRO A 1043 56.14 17.27 7.75
C PRO A 1043 57.26 17.00 8.76
N PRO A 1044 58.54 17.23 8.40
CA PRO A 1044 59.67 17.00 9.29
C PRO A 1044 59.58 17.89 10.52
N SER A 1045 59.66 17.28 11.70
CA SER A 1045 59.72 17.97 12.98
C SER A 1045 61.12 18.54 13.19
N GLY A 1046 61.35 19.79 12.79
CA GLY A 1046 62.59 20.49 13.13
C GLY A 1046 62.91 21.71 12.29
N ARG A 1047 62.47 22.90 12.73
CA ARG A 1047 63.28 24.12 12.85
C ARG A 1047 62.43 25.21 13.50
N ARG A 1048 62.94 25.79 14.60
CA ARG A 1048 62.41 27.01 15.23
C ARG A 1048 62.36 28.11 14.15
N HIS A 1049 61.27 28.88 14.10
CA HIS A 1049 60.94 29.92 13.11
C HIS A 1049 60.09 29.47 11.90
N ALA A 1050 58.79 29.26 12.14
CA ALA A 1050 57.74 29.55 11.17
C ALA A 1050 56.40 29.74 11.93
N HIS A 1051 56.17 30.96 12.40
CA HIS A 1051 54.80 31.42 12.65
C HIS A 1051 54.09 31.52 11.29
N ASN A 1052 52.81 31.14 11.24
CA ASN A 1052 51.90 31.24 10.09
C ASN A 1052 52.19 30.31 8.90
N THR A 1053 51.75 29.05 9.00
CA THR A 1053 50.84 28.35 8.05
C THR A 1053 50.88 26.84 8.34
N GLY A 1054 49.81 26.33 8.95
CA GLY A 1054 49.72 24.93 9.36
C GLY A 1054 49.64 23.99 8.15
N THR A 1055 50.72 23.28 7.84
CA THR A 1055 50.70 22.20 6.86
C THR A 1055 50.07 20.94 7.47
N GLN A 1056 48.97 20.51 6.86
CA GLN A 1056 48.05 19.51 7.36
C GLN A 1056 48.51 18.09 7.00
N ARG A 1057 48.42 17.15 7.94
CA ARG A 1057 48.72 15.72 7.70
C ARG A 1057 47.75 15.16 6.65
N GLN A 1058 48.27 14.64 5.53
CA GLN A 1058 47.48 13.94 4.52
C GLN A 1058 47.77 12.44 4.59
N ALA A 1059 46.71 11.63 4.71
CA ALA A 1059 46.82 10.17 4.71
C ALA A 1059 45.75 9.56 3.82
N LEU A 1060 46.14 8.60 2.98
CA LEU A 1060 45.23 7.79 2.18
C LEU A 1060 44.95 6.50 2.95
N GLY A 1061 43.79 6.41 3.61
CA GLY A 1061 43.40 5.27 4.44
C GLY A 1061 42.53 4.22 3.73
N LEU A 1062 42.74 2.95 4.08
CA LEU A 1062 41.87 1.80 3.87
C LEU A 1062 41.20 1.45 5.21
N GLN A 1063 39.90 1.20 5.21
CA GLN A 1063 39.14 0.86 6.42
C GLN A 1063 38.34 -0.43 6.23
N LEU A 1064 38.39 -1.32 7.22
CA LEU A 1064 37.59 -2.54 7.33
C LEU A 1064 36.93 -2.55 8.70
N GLY A 1065 35.62 -2.74 8.80
CA GLY A 1065 34.93 -2.72 10.10
C GLY A 1065 33.89 -3.82 10.24
N VAL A 1066 33.72 -4.30 11.46
CA VAL A 1066 32.62 -5.19 11.87
C VAL A 1066 31.88 -4.51 13.01
N THR A 1067 30.56 -4.40 12.91
CA THR A 1067 29.69 -3.85 13.96
C THR A 1067 28.63 -4.86 14.35
N ARG A 1068 28.28 -4.88 15.63
CA ARG A 1068 27.21 -5.70 16.18
C ARG A 1068 26.27 -4.82 17.00
N ASP A 1069 24.98 -4.93 16.72
CA ASP A 1069 23.92 -4.26 17.46
C ASP A 1069 23.74 -4.94 18.84
N ILE A 1070 23.50 -4.16 19.88
CA ILE A 1070 23.34 -4.61 21.28
C ILE A 1070 21.95 -4.28 21.79
N ALA A 1071 21.39 -3.17 21.32
CA ALA A 1071 20.01 -2.80 21.59
C ALA A 1071 19.39 -2.17 20.34
N LEU A 1072 18.16 -2.55 20.05
CA LEU A 1072 17.37 -2.02 18.95
C LEU A 1072 15.95 -1.75 19.45
N ALA A 1073 15.49 -0.51 19.28
CA ALA A 1073 14.12 -0.12 19.53
C ALA A 1073 13.52 0.48 18.26
N ILE A 1074 12.52 -0.19 17.69
CA ILE A 1074 11.79 0.26 16.51
C ILE A 1074 10.31 0.47 16.86
N GLU A 1075 9.76 1.60 16.43
CA GLU A 1075 8.32 1.85 16.41
C GLU A 1075 7.93 2.30 15.00
N LYS A 1076 6.97 1.62 14.38
CA LYS A 1076 6.46 1.97 13.05
C LYS A 1076 4.96 2.09 13.07
N HIS A 1077 4.45 3.17 12.51
CA HIS A 1077 3.04 3.34 12.18
C HIS A 1077 2.89 3.38 10.67
N GLU A 1078 1.99 2.59 10.14
CA GLU A 1078 1.74 2.51 8.70
C GLU A 1078 0.26 2.37 8.42
N ILE A 1079 -0.20 3.10 7.40
CA ILE A 1079 -1.50 2.88 6.77
C ILE A 1079 -1.26 2.60 5.30
N SER A 1080 -1.86 1.52 4.81
CA SER A 1080 -1.76 1.10 3.42
C SER A 1080 -3.16 0.95 2.86
N PRO A 1081 -3.76 2.02 2.30
CA PRO A 1081 -4.99 1.88 1.54
C PRO A 1081 -4.65 1.35 0.14
N PHE A 1082 -5.37 0.32 -0.28
CA PHE A 1082 -5.19 -0.30 -1.58
C PHE A 1082 -6.53 -0.64 -2.23
N LEU A 1083 -6.54 -0.77 -3.54
CA LEU A 1083 -7.65 -1.32 -4.30
C LEU A 1083 -7.32 -2.77 -4.65
N ILE A 1084 -8.29 -3.68 -4.61
CA ILE A 1084 -8.21 -5.01 -5.23
C ILE A 1084 -9.36 -5.08 -6.24
N ASP A 1085 -9.05 -5.29 -7.51
CA ASP A 1085 -10.02 -5.30 -8.61
C ASP A 1085 -10.89 -4.03 -8.64
N GLY A 1086 -10.28 -2.88 -8.33
CA GLY A 1086 -10.95 -1.58 -8.22
C GLY A 1086 -11.79 -1.37 -6.96
N LYS A 1087 -11.77 -2.31 -6.00
CA LYS A 1087 -12.53 -2.25 -4.73
C LYS A 1087 -11.61 -1.86 -3.57
N GLN A 1088 -12.02 -0.90 -2.75
CA GLN A 1088 -11.17 -0.40 -1.67
C GLN A 1088 -10.96 -1.41 -0.55
N ASP A 1089 -9.73 -1.53 -0.08
CA ASP A 1089 -9.35 -2.26 1.12
C ASP A 1089 -8.18 -1.53 1.80
N GLY A 1090 -7.77 -1.94 2.98
CA GLY A 1090 -6.65 -1.31 3.64
C GLY A 1090 -6.18 -2.01 4.89
N ASP A 1091 -4.88 -1.89 5.13
CA ASP A 1091 -4.22 -2.37 6.33
C ASP A 1091 -3.70 -1.18 7.16
N LEU A 1092 -3.82 -1.32 8.47
CA LEU A 1092 -3.26 -0.43 9.47
C LEU A 1092 -2.31 -1.26 10.35
N ASP A 1093 -1.03 -0.92 10.28
CA ASP A 1093 0.06 -1.68 10.89
C ASP A 1093 0.74 -0.88 12.02
N ARG A 1094 0.99 -1.57 13.13
CA ARG A 1094 1.74 -1.05 14.28
C ARG A 1094 2.87 -2.02 14.62
N HIS A 1095 4.10 -1.54 14.55
CA HIS A 1095 5.26 -2.34 14.94
C HIS A 1095 5.82 -1.88 16.28
N TYR A 1096 6.09 -2.85 17.14
CA TYR A 1096 6.69 -2.69 18.45
C TYR A 1096 8.08 -3.32 18.50
N ALA A 1097 8.93 -2.74 19.34
CA ALA A 1097 10.29 -3.20 19.58
C ALA A 1097 10.38 -4.35 20.58
N THR A 1098 9.44 -4.44 21.52
CA THR A 1098 9.56 -5.32 22.68
C THR A 1098 8.37 -6.25 22.82
N PRO A 1099 8.59 -7.49 23.30
CA PRO A 1099 7.50 -8.44 23.57
C PRO A 1099 6.53 -7.87 24.62
N ALA A 1100 7.05 -7.12 25.60
CA ALA A 1100 6.25 -6.53 26.66
C ALA A 1100 5.28 -5.44 26.16
N ASP A 1101 5.61 -4.73 25.08
CA ASP A 1101 4.70 -3.77 24.44
C ASP A 1101 3.57 -4.51 23.70
N MET A 1102 3.90 -5.58 22.96
CA MET A 1102 2.89 -6.39 22.25
C MET A 1102 1.95 -7.11 23.21
N LEU A 1103 2.46 -7.72 24.27
CA LEU A 1103 1.64 -8.38 25.30
C LEU A 1103 0.69 -7.41 25.99
N ARG A 1104 1.10 -6.14 26.17
CA ARG A 1104 0.21 -5.09 26.68
C ARG A 1104 -0.94 -4.79 25.72
N GLU A 1105 -0.67 -4.70 24.41
CA GLU A 1105 -1.70 -4.53 23.38
C GLU A 1105 -2.66 -5.72 23.33
N ILE A 1106 -2.14 -6.95 23.37
CA ILE A 1106 -2.95 -8.17 23.40
C ILE A 1106 -3.85 -8.15 24.64
N SER A 1107 -3.30 -7.85 25.82
CA SER A 1107 -4.09 -7.82 27.06
C SER A 1107 -5.17 -6.73 27.08
N ALA A 1108 -4.94 -5.61 26.38
CA ALA A 1108 -5.88 -4.50 26.33
C ALA A 1108 -7.05 -4.75 25.36
N ASN A 1109 -6.85 -5.58 24.33
CA ASN A 1109 -7.81 -5.85 23.26
C ASN A 1109 -8.09 -7.36 23.11
N ARG A 1110 -7.90 -8.15 24.17
CA ARG A 1110 -7.87 -9.62 24.13
C ARG A 1110 -9.11 -10.22 23.52
N THR A 1111 -10.28 -9.76 23.93
CA THR A 1111 -11.58 -10.23 23.43
C THR A 1111 -11.70 -10.07 21.91
N GLN A 1112 -11.24 -8.95 21.34
CA GLN A 1112 -11.30 -8.75 19.89
C GLN A 1112 -10.38 -9.72 19.12
N TRP A 1113 -9.21 -10.07 19.69
CA TRP A 1113 -8.30 -11.06 19.12
C TRP A 1113 -8.88 -12.48 19.19
N LEU A 1114 -9.56 -12.83 20.29
CA LEU A 1114 -10.23 -14.12 20.44
C LEU A 1114 -11.37 -14.26 19.42
N MET A 1115 -12.25 -13.27 19.30
CA MET A 1115 -13.32 -13.28 18.29
C MET A 1115 -12.75 -13.38 16.88
N ARG A 1116 -11.67 -12.65 16.59
CA ARG A 1116 -10.99 -12.77 15.30
C ARG A 1116 -10.45 -14.19 15.05
N CYS A 1117 -9.96 -14.88 16.06
CA CYS A 1117 -9.52 -16.26 15.92
C CYS A 1117 -10.70 -17.21 15.70
N VAL A 1118 -11.81 -17.03 16.43
CA VAL A 1118 -13.04 -17.81 16.24
C VAL A 1118 -13.53 -17.72 14.79
N GLU A 1119 -13.55 -16.53 14.20
CA GLU A 1119 -13.90 -16.31 12.78
C GLU A 1119 -13.01 -17.10 11.79
N THR A 1120 -11.79 -17.49 12.19
CA THR A 1120 -10.83 -18.19 11.33
C THR A 1120 -10.84 -19.71 11.50
N LEU A 1121 -11.40 -20.21 12.60
CA LEU A 1121 -11.53 -21.64 12.88
C LEU A 1121 -12.56 -22.30 11.96
N GLU A 1122 -12.51 -23.62 11.90
CA GLU A 1122 -13.47 -24.39 11.10
C GLU A 1122 -14.89 -24.23 11.68
N PRO A 1123 -15.89 -23.97 10.84
CA PRO A 1123 -17.28 -23.92 11.28
C PRO A 1123 -17.77 -25.29 11.71
N ASP A 1124 -18.80 -25.33 12.57
CA ASP A 1124 -19.52 -26.55 12.91
C ASP A 1124 -20.38 -27.08 11.75
N GLU A 1125 -21.07 -28.20 11.97
CA GLU A 1125 -21.96 -28.83 10.97
C GLU A 1125 -23.09 -27.91 10.48
N ASN A 1126 -23.44 -26.87 11.25
CA ASN A 1126 -24.46 -25.88 10.93
C ASN A 1126 -23.86 -24.62 10.25
N GLY A 1127 -22.55 -24.61 9.98
CA GLY A 1127 -21.86 -23.45 9.40
C GLY A 1127 -21.55 -22.35 10.42
N ASN A 1128 -21.79 -22.56 11.72
CA ASN A 1128 -21.50 -21.58 12.76
C ASN A 1128 -20.05 -21.70 13.22
N THR A 1129 -19.31 -20.60 13.14
CA THR A 1129 -17.93 -20.53 13.64
C THR A 1129 -17.87 -20.23 15.14
N ASP A 1130 -18.90 -19.58 15.68
CA ASP A 1130 -18.96 -19.11 17.05
C ASP A 1130 -19.59 -20.15 17.98
N THR A 1131 -18.82 -21.19 18.29
CA THR A 1131 -19.20 -22.29 19.19
C THR A 1131 -18.40 -22.27 20.49
N PRO A 1132 -18.95 -22.84 21.59
CA PRO A 1132 -18.22 -23.17 22.82
C PRO A 1132 -16.78 -23.64 22.61
N ASP A 1133 -16.61 -24.67 21.78
CA ASP A 1133 -15.35 -25.35 21.56
C ASP A 1133 -14.37 -24.47 20.77
N ASN A 1134 -14.86 -23.74 19.76
CA ASN A 1134 -14.03 -22.82 18.99
C ASN A 1134 -13.55 -21.63 19.83
N ARG A 1135 -14.38 -21.11 20.74
CA ARG A 1135 -13.98 -20.06 21.70
C ARG A 1135 -12.88 -20.55 22.65
N MET A 1136 -13.03 -21.76 23.19
CA MET A 1136 -12.01 -22.37 24.04
C MET A 1136 -10.70 -22.60 23.26
N ARG A 1137 -10.80 -23.13 22.03
CA ARG A 1137 -9.65 -23.35 21.14
C ARG A 1137 -8.93 -22.04 20.81
N ALA A 1138 -9.67 -20.97 20.53
CA ALA A 1138 -9.10 -19.63 20.33
C ALA A 1138 -8.33 -19.14 21.57
N GLY A 1139 -8.86 -19.37 22.77
CA GLY A 1139 -8.20 -19.08 24.05
C GLY A 1139 -6.86 -19.81 24.19
N ILE A 1140 -6.84 -21.12 23.94
CA ILE A 1140 -5.64 -21.95 23.99
C ILE A 1140 -4.59 -21.48 22.98
N LEU A 1141 -5.01 -21.18 21.74
CA LEU A 1141 -4.11 -20.69 20.69
C LEU A 1141 -3.51 -19.33 21.04
N LEU A 1142 -4.28 -18.42 21.63
CA LEU A 1142 -3.78 -17.11 22.04
C LEU A 1142 -2.79 -17.25 23.20
N ASP A 1143 -3.09 -18.10 24.18
CA ASP A 1143 -2.17 -18.35 25.30
C ASP A 1143 -0.86 -18.97 24.80
N ALA A 1144 -0.91 -19.94 23.89
CA ALA A 1144 0.28 -20.52 23.26
C ALA A 1144 1.11 -19.45 22.54
N PHE A 1145 0.46 -18.55 21.80
CA PHE A 1145 1.11 -17.43 21.13
C PHE A 1145 1.76 -16.45 22.12
N GLU A 1146 1.10 -16.12 23.23
CA GLU A 1146 1.68 -15.27 24.28
C GLU A 1146 2.92 -15.91 24.93
N HIS A 1147 2.90 -17.23 25.15
CA HIS A 1147 4.06 -17.98 25.64
C HIS A 1147 5.20 -17.95 24.62
N GLU A 1148 4.90 -18.09 23.33
CA GLU A 1148 5.89 -18.01 22.26
C GLU A 1148 6.51 -16.60 22.16
N ILE A 1149 5.73 -15.53 22.29
CA ILE A 1149 6.25 -14.16 22.36
C ILE A 1149 7.26 -14.00 23.51
N LYS A 1150 6.93 -14.54 24.69
CA LYS A 1150 7.81 -14.49 25.88
C LYS A 1150 9.10 -15.28 25.66
N ARG A 1151 9.02 -16.43 24.98
CA ARG A 1151 10.17 -17.27 24.61
C ARG A 1151 11.06 -16.59 23.58
N LEU A 1152 10.49 -16.13 22.47
CA LEU A 1152 11.21 -15.41 21.40
C LEU A 1152 11.88 -14.14 21.93
N GLY A 1153 11.25 -13.43 22.86
CA GLY A 1153 11.85 -12.26 23.52
C GLY A 1153 13.10 -12.56 24.36
N LYS A 1154 13.29 -13.81 24.81
CA LYS A 1154 14.51 -14.27 25.50
C LYS A 1154 15.54 -14.80 24.51
N ASP A 1155 15.09 -15.54 23.51
CA ASP A 1155 15.96 -16.28 22.57
C ASP A 1155 16.50 -15.39 21.44
N ASN A 1156 15.73 -14.39 20.98
CA ASN A 1156 16.08 -13.57 19.83
C ASN A 1156 15.82 -12.07 20.06
N GLN A 1157 16.90 -11.28 20.03
CA GLN A 1157 16.88 -9.83 20.25
C GLN A 1157 16.48 -9.02 19.00
N TYR A 1158 16.31 -9.67 17.83
CA TYR A 1158 16.04 -9.01 16.55
C TYR A 1158 14.61 -9.23 16.03
N CYS A 1159 13.70 -9.64 16.91
CA CYS A 1159 12.30 -9.80 16.59
C CYS A 1159 11.58 -8.44 16.44
N LEU A 1160 10.75 -8.32 15.41
CA LEU A 1160 9.81 -7.23 15.20
C LEU A 1160 8.40 -7.73 15.51
N TYR A 1161 7.70 -7.02 16.40
CA TYR A 1161 6.38 -7.39 16.87
C TYR A 1161 5.33 -6.54 16.15
N ASN A 1162 4.63 -7.09 15.17
CA ASN A 1162 3.61 -6.39 14.38
C ASN A 1162 2.19 -6.70 14.86
N VAL A 1163 1.37 -5.65 14.94
CA VAL A 1163 -0.06 -5.73 15.20
C VAL A 1163 -0.78 -5.09 14.01
N ASN A 1164 -1.58 -5.89 13.31
CA ASN A 1164 -2.23 -5.49 12.07
C ASN A 1164 -3.76 -5.47 12.25
N TYR A 1165 -4.37 -4.40 11.76
CA TYR A 1165 -5.80 -4.23 11.60
C TYR A 1165 -6.13 -4.10 10.12
N SER A 1166 -7.22 -4.71 9.68
CA SER A 1166 -7.74 -4.57 8.32
C SER A 1166 -9.01 -3.75 8.29
N MET A 1167 -9.29 -3.14 7.14
CA MET A 1167 -10.55 -2.45 6.91
C MET A 1167 -11.70 -3.46 6.82
N ARG A 1168 -12.88 -3.06 7.30
CA ARG A 1168 -14.11 -3.84 7.14
C ARG A 1168 -14.67 -3.68 5.73
N GLY A 1169 -15.21 -4.78 5.20
CA GLY A 1169 -15.84 -4.79 3.87
C GLY A 1169 -16.98 -3.76 3.71
N ALA A 1170 -17.76 -3.50 4.78
CA ALA A 1170 -18.81 -2.48 4.74
C ALA A 1170 -18.26 -1.07 4.48
N ALA A 1171 -17.12 -0.70 5.08
CA ALA A 1171 -16.51 0.61 4.90
C ALA A 1171 -15.95 0.81 3.47
N SER A 1172 -15.49 -0.28 2.84
CA SER A 1172 -15.03 -0.28 1.44
C SER A 1172 -16.08 0.28 0.48
N GLY A 1173 -17.32 -0.21 0.56
CA GLY A 1173 -18.40 0.22 -0.33
C GLY A 1173 -18.71 1.72 -0.21
N TRP A 1174 -18.63 2.28 1.01
CA TRP A 1174 -18.81 3.72 1.22
C TRP A 1174 -17.66 4.54 0.64
N ILE A 1175 -16.41 4.12 0.84
CA ILE A 1175 -15.24 4.83 0.29
C ILE A 1175 -15.28 4.80 -1.25
N ASP A 1176 -15.60 3.67 -1.84
CA ASP A 1176 -15.73 3.53 -3.30
C ASP A 1176 -16.86 4.40 -3.85
N GLY A 1177 -18.00 4.48 -3.15
CA GLY A 1177 -19.11 5.37 -3.49
C GLY A 1177 -18.69 6.84 -3.50
N TYR A 1178 -18.07 7.33 -2.43
CA TYR A 1178 -17.56 8.70 -2.38
C TYR A 1178 -16.46 8.97 -3.40
N ARG A 1179 -15.61 8.00 -3.73
CA ARG A 1179 -14.64 8.15 -4.83
C ARG A 1179 -15.33 8.29 -6.18
N GLY A 1180 -16.38 7.52 -6.44
CA GLY A 1180 -17.22 7.66 -7.63
C GLY A 1180 -17.81 9.06 -7.73
N LEU A 1181 -18.41 9.55 -6.65
CA LEU A 1181 -18.95 10.92 -6.57
C LEU A 1181 -17.89 12.00 -6.77
N ALA A 1182 -16.70 11.84 -6.18
CA ALA A 1182 -15.57 12.75 -6.38
C ALA A 1182 -15.12 12.79 -7.85
N GLN A 1183 -15.08 11.64 -8.53
CA GLN A 1183 -14.75 11.57 -9.95
C GLN A 1183 -15.81 12.24 -10.84
N LEU A 1184 -17.09 12.03 -10.56
CA LEU A 1184 -18.18 12.70 -11.28
C LEU A 1184 -18.14 14.22 -11.04
N ALA A 1185 -17.95 14.67 -9.80
CA ALA A 1185 -17.81 16.08 -9.47
C ALA A 1185 -16.62 16.72 -10.19
N ARG A 1186 -15.47 16.04 -10.22
CA ARG A 1186 -14.28 16.50 -10.97
C ARG A 1186 -14.56 16.64 -12.46
N LYS A 1187 -15.28 15.69 -13.08
CA LYS A 1187 -15.66 15.77 -14.50
C LYS A 1187 -16.54 16.99 -14.81
N ARG A 1188 -17.34 17.44 -13.85
CA ARG A 1188 -18.17 18.67 -13.96
C ARG A 1188 -17.40 19.96 -13.64
N GLY A 1189 -16.18 19.86 -13.12
CA GLY A 1189 -15.48 21.01 -12.53
C GLY A 1189 -16.00 21.45 -11.16
N ASP A 1190 -16.82 20.64 -10.49
CA ASP A 1190 -17.32 20.89 -9.13
C ASP A 1190 -16.26 20.56 -8.08
N THR A 1191 -15.34 21.51 -7.87
CA THR A 1191 -14.27 21.39 -6.88
C THR A 1191 -14.77 21.29 -5.44
N GLN A 1192 -15.98 21.80 -5.14
CA GLN A 1192 -16.55 21.75 -3.79
C GLN A 1192 -17.14 20.36 -3.51
N GLY A 1193 -17.88 19.78 -4.45
CA GLY A 1193 -18.38 18.41 -4.38
C GLY A 1193 -17.24 17.40 -4.29
N GLU A 1194 -16.19 17.57 -5.10
CA GLU A 1194 -14.99 16.74 -5.05
C GLU A 1194 -14.36 16.78 -3.65
N ARG A 1195 -14.16 17.99 -3.09
CA ARG A 1195 -13.58 18.15 -1.75
C ARG A 1195 -14.44 17.51 -0.66
N ARG A 1196 -15.75 17.72 -0.69
CA ARG A 1196 -16.69 17.13 0.30
C ARG A 1196 -16.65 15.61 0.30
N ALA A 1197 -16.58 15.00 -0.88
CA ALA A 1197 -16.49 13.54 -1.01
C ALA A 1197 -15.14 13.01 -0.48
N LEU A 1198 -14.03 13.72 -0.73
CA LEU A 1198 -12.73 13.38 -0.15
C LEU A 1198 -12.70 13.53 1.37
N GLU A 1199 -13.29 14.60 1.92
CA GLU A 1199 -13.43 14.80 3.37
C GLU A 1199 -14.23 13.65 4.02
N ALA A 1200 -15.30 13.18 3.37
CA ALA A 1200 -16.09 12.05 3.86
C ALA A 1200 -15.29 10.74 3.91
N ILE A 1201 -14.36 10.54 2.97
CA ILE A 1201 -13.46 9.38 2.97
C ILE A 1201 -12.50 9.44 4.16
N ASP A 1202 -11.90 10.61 4.42
CA ASP A 1202 -11.00 10.79 5.58
C ASP A 1202 -11.75 10.57 6.91
N ASP A 1203 -12.98 11.07 7.02
CA ASP A 1203 -13.89 10.87 8.14
C ASP A 1203 -14.16 9.37 8.41
N ILE A 1204 -14.43 8.59 7.36
CA ILE A 1204 -14.61 7.14 7.45
C ILE A 1204 -13.32 6.45 7.92
N LEU A 1205 -12.16 6.82 7.38
CA LEU A 1205 -10.88 6.20 7.77
C LEU A 1205 -10.48 6.47 9.22
N LEU A 1206 -10.86 7.64 9.75
CA LEU A 1206 -10.61 8.02 11.15
C LEU A 1206 -11.59 7.37 12.14
N ASN A 1207 -12.69 6.79 11.64
CA ASN A 1207 -13.61 6.03 12.48
C ASN A 1207 -12.97 4.69 12.87
N SER A 1208 -12.91 4.38 14.17
CA SER A 1208 -12.38 3.09 14.62
C SER A 1208 -13.25 1.90 14.18
N GLY A 1209 -14.55 2.12 13.93
CA GLY A 1209 -15.46 1.10 13.42
C GLY A 1209 -15.11 0.63 11.99
N THR A 1210 -14.30 1.40 11.26
CA THR A 1210 -13.79 1.04 9.94
C THR A 1210 -12.78 -0.10 10.00
N TRP A 1211 -12.09 -0.26 11.13
CA TRP A 1211 -11.00 -1.20 11.29
C TRP A 1211 -11.42 -2.38 12.17
N ARG A 1212 -10.82 -3.54 11.92
CA ARG A 1212 -10.95 -4.74 12.76
C ARG A 1212 -9.59 -5.41 12.94
N PRO A 1213 -9.34 -6.11 14.05
CA PRO A 1213 -8.11 -6.88 14.20
C PRO A 1213 -7.99 -7.88 13.04
N LEU A 1214 -6.81 -7.92 12.41
CA LEU A 1214 -6.53 -8.90 11.36
C LEU A 1214 -5.66 -10.01 11.93
N MET A 1215 -4.44 -9.66 12.34
CA MET A 1215 -3.42 -10.60 12.83
C MET A 1215 -2.35 -9.93 13.72
N LEU A 1216 -1.72 -10.76 14.52
CA LEU A 1216 -0.54 -10.51 15.35
C LEU A 1216 0.63 -11.30 14.77
N ILE A 1217 1.81 -10.68 14.59
CA ILE A 1217 2.94 -11.33 13.91
C ILE A 1217 4.24 -11.01 14.63
N VAL A 1218 5.07 -12.01 14.89
CA VAL A 1218 6.46 -11.84 15.32
C VAL A 1218 7.37 -12.22 14.16
N ARG A 1219 8.22 -11.28 13.74
CA ARG A 1219 9.09 -11.42 12.58
C ARG A 1219 10.56 -11.42 12.98
N GLU A 1220 11.32 -12.37 12.47
CA GLU A 1220 12.77 -12.33 12.52
C GLU A 1220 13.30 -11.60 11.29
N ARG A 1221 14.29 -10.75 11.51
CA ARG A 1221 14.93 -9.99 10.44
C ARG A 1221 16.43 -10.24 10.44
N ALA A 1222 16.96 -10.62 9.28
CA ALA A 1222 18.39 -10.64 9.02
C ALA A 1222 18.73 -9.64 7.92
N LYS A 1223 19.70 -8.79 8.17
CA LYS A 1223 20.20 -7.84 7.19
C LYS A 1223 21.72 -7.94 7.12
N ASP A 1224 22.24 -8.25 5.95
CA ASP A 1224 23.66 -8.19 5.65
C ASP A 1224 23.89 -7.08 4.63
N SER A 1225 24.69 -6.08 5.01
CA SER A 1225 25.10 -5.00 4.12
C SER A 1225 26.62 -4.89 4.12
N THR A 1226 27.21 -4.78 2.94
CA THR A 1226 28.64 -4.57 2.80
C THR A 1226 28.94 -3.48 1.82
N THR A 1227 29.83 -2.58 2.25
CA THR A 1227 30.35 -1.48 1.47
C THR A 1227 31.84 -1.68 1.26
N LEU A 1228 32.30 -1.67 0.01
CA LEU A 1228 33.72 -1.80 -0.31
C LEU A 1228 34.14 -0.67 -1.25
N GLY A 1229 35.13 0.13 -0.84
CA GLY A 1229 35.71 1.15 -1.70
C GLY A 1229 36.33 2.29 -0.92
N TRP A 1230 36.52 3.41 -1.60
CA TRP A 1230 37.29 4.56 -1.14
C TRP A 1230 36.34 5.59 -0.55
N ARG A 1231 36.68 6.17 0.61
CA ARG A 1231 35.90 7.23 1.26
C ARG A 1231 36.86 8.25 1.88
N ASN A 1232 37.29 9.21 1.07
CA ASN A 1232 38.08 10.37 1.50
C ASN A 1232 37.39 11.64 0.97
N LEU A 1233 38.10 12.48 0.21
CA LEU A 1233 37.49 13.61 -0.51
C LEU A 1233 36.47 13.15 -1.55
N LEU A 1234 36.75 12.01 -2.18
CA LEU A 1234 35.84 11.33 -3.08
C LEU A 1234 35.37 10.03 -2.44
N ARG A 1235 34.05 9.79 -2.47
CA ARG A 1235 33.43 8.52 -2.10
C ARG A 1235 33.18 7.71 -3.35
N TRP A 1236 33.81 6.53 -3.44
CA TRP A 1236 33.69 5.59 -4.54
C TRP A 1236 33.57 4.19 -3.96
N GLN A 1237 32.33 3.75 -3.75
CA GLN A 1237 32.06 2.50 -3.04
C GLN A 1237 31.12 1.59 -3.84
N ARG A 1238 31.36 0.29 -3.77
CA ARG A 1238 30.41 -0.74 -4.20
C ARG A 1238 29.56 -1.16 -3.00
N LEU A 1239 28.28 -1.40 -3.26
CA LEU A 1239 27.28 -1.78 -2.27
C LEU A 1239 26.74 -3.17 -2.60
N ALA A 1240 26.63 -4.01 -1.59
CA ALA A 1240 25.96 -5.30 -1.63
C ALA A 1240 25.07 -5.41 -0.39
N ASN A 1241 23.76 -5.57 -0.61
CA ASN A 1241 22.74 -5.61 0.42
C ASN A 1241 21.89 -6.87 0.25
N VAL A 1242 21.70 -7.61 1.34
CA VAL A 1242 20.77 -8.74 1.42
C VAL A 1242 19.89 -8.53 2.65
N ASP A 1243 18.57 -8.60 2.46
CA ASP A 1243 17.58 -8.47 3.52
C ASP A 1243 16.70 -9.71 3.50
N GLY A 1244 16.69 -10.43 4.61
CA GLY A 1244 15.87 -11.60 4.87
C GLY A 1244 14.89 -11.30 5.99
N GLN A 1245 13.67 -11.80 5.83
CA GLN A 1245 12.65 -11.73 6.87
C GLN A 1245 11.89 -13.04 6.92
N ARG A 1246 11.57 -13.50 8.13
CA ARG A 1246 10.73 -14.67 8.36
C ARG A 1246 9.66 -14.40 9.41
N THR A 1247 8.51 -15.03 9.27
CA THR A 1247 7.52 -15.13 10.37
C THR A 1247 7.92 -16.21 11.36
N ALA A 1248 8.24 -15.81 12.59
CA ALA A 1248 8.54 -16.75 13.68
C ALA A 1248 7.28 -17.22 14.41
N ALA A 1249 6.31 -16.33 14.61
CA ALA A 1249 5.03 -16.66 15.22
C ALA A 1249 3.91 -15.78 14.63
N GLN A 1250 2.69 -16.33 14.56
CA GLN A 1250 1.51 -15.63 14.05
C GLN A 1250 0.26 -16.03 14.85
N PHE A 1251 -0.64 -15.07 15.07
CA PHE A 1251 -1.98 -15.32 15.58
C PHE A 1251 -3.04 -14.48 14.82
N PRO A 1252 -4.20 -15.04 14.44
CA PRO A 1252 -4.52 -16.47 14.45
C PRO A 1252 -3.52 -17.29 13.61
N PRO A 1253 -3.34 -18.59 13.93
CA PRO A 1253 -2.45 -19.45 13.15
C PRO A 1253 -2.93 -19.53 11.68
N PRO A 1254 -1.99 -19.68 10.72
CA PRO A 1254 -2.24 -19.55 9.28
C PRO A 1254 -3.11 -20.64 8.65
#